data_AF-A0A366ZY04-F1
#
_entry.id   AF-A0A366ZY04-F1
#
_cell.length_a   1.000
_cell.length_b   1.000
_cell.length_c   1.000
_cell.angle_alpha   90.00
_cell.angle_beta   90.00
_cell.angle_gamma   90.00
#
_symmetry.space_group_name_H-M   'P 1'
#
loop_
_entity.id
_entity.type
_entity.pdbx_description
1 polymer ?
#
loop_
_entity_poly.entity_id
_entity_poly.type
_entity_poly.pdbx_seq_one_letter_code
_entity_poly.pdbx_strand_id
1 'polypeptide(L)'
;MLLSKDAIADVVEVLHGVDFYRPAHQVIFDCVLDLYGRGEPADAITVAAELNRTDQLSKMGGAVYLHTLIQSTPTAANAGYYAAIVAEQAVLRRLVEAGTRVVQLGYGAAGGRGDVDDIVDRAQQEIYDVTEKRMSEDYARLEDILQPTMDELDAIASRGGTARGVPTGIRDLDELTNGLQGGQMVVIAARPGVGKALALDTLLATPSGWTTMGGVRVGDQVIGSDGRPTTVVAATEVMAGRPCYEVHFSDGSVIVADAQHQWLTEDRASRRSSGPARIRTTEEIARTLRSATEPQRPDHSVTNAAPLDLAAADLPLPPYALGVELSTRSATELVELDPEIAVYAHGAAGGELDARALAVVAAAGRIPVPFLRASVAQRRALLAGLLDAGGTVAADGAVQLAVLGADLAEDVRELIVSLGHTARSDDGHALSFATDDEVFWLQRKRLAHKERGARTSAGRGVRFITDVRPIPSVPVRCIQVDAEDHLFLAGRGLIPTHNSTLGLDIARSATVKHHLPAVIFSLEMSKHEITMRLLSAEAKVPLHHMRAGTLSDEDWSKLARRMGEIADAPLYIDDSPNMTMMEIRAKARRLKQRNDLKLVVIDYLQLMTSGKRVESRQQEVSEFSRALKLLAKELEVPVIAMSQLNRGSEQRQDKKPMLSDLRESGCLTADTRVLRADTGAETTMGELFEHGATDVPVWALDDSLRYVRRHLTHVFSTGRKPVLQLTTASGKTVRATANHPFLTYDGWRPLGELVPGNRIAVPRHVPAPDRMTVWEDEMVVLLAHLIGDGSFVARQPLRYASVDEENLRAVTTAALHFGVVAVRDDHAAARCTSLRLRAPFPLTHGRRNPIAAWLDELGLFGLRSHEKFAPEPVFSLPKKQIALFLRHLWATDGSVTVTKNGRGGRVYYASTSRELVDDISRLLLRFGISCRIRRTQKSGYRDGWTLDIGGCDDQRRFLNEIGVHGARGTAAERLLEIVRGLSANTNVDTVPVQVWEHVRAVLEDKGMSHRAFATSVGSAFCGSTMWKHAPSRERLGRIAAVLGDAELEMQAVNDLYWDTITSIEQGAAEEVYDATVLGGHNFVANGMALHNSIEQDADMVMMIHREDMYEKESPRAGEADIMLVKHRNGPTANVTVAFQGHYSRFVDMAN
;
A
#
# COMPACT_ATOMS: atom_id res chain seq x y z
N MET A 1 0.69 -42.26 34.02
CA MET A 1 1.02 -42.72 32.66
C MET A 1 0.97 -44.25 32.59
N LEU A 2 2.08 -45.00 32.44
CA LEU A 2 2.02 -46.46 32.18
C LEU A 2 1.29 -47.34 33.22
N LEU A 3 1.01 -46.82 34.42
CA LEU A 3 0.30 -47.51 35.52
C LEU A 3 -1.15 -47.06 35.74
N SER A 4 -1.53 -45.89 35.23
CA SER A 4 -2.86 -45.30 35.41
C SER A 4 -3.13 -44.25 34.34
N LYS A 5 -4.35 -44.33 33.78
CA LYS A 5 -4.89 -43.42 32.78
C LYS A 5 -5.12 -42.00 33.34
N ASP A 6 -5.54 -41.90 34.60
CA ASP A 6 -5.80 -40.60 35.24
C ASP A 6 -4.50 -39.79 35.35
N ALA A 7 -3.41 -40.49 35.70
CA ALA A 7 -2.05 -39.96 35.69
C ALA A 7 -1.45 -39.72 34.28
N ILE A 8 -2.26 -39.75 33.20
CA ILE A 8 -1.93 -39.20 31.88
C ILE A 8 -2.56 -37.80 31.76
N ALA A 9 -3.82 -37.64 32.19
CA ALA A 9 -4.51 -36.35 32.21
C ALA A 9 -3.76 -35.32 33.09
N ASP A 10 -3.38 -35.70 34.32
CA ASP A 10 -2.62 -34.83 35.25
C ASP A 10 -1.25 -34.36 34.70
N VAL A 11 -0.72 -35.01 33.66
CA VAL A 11 0.63 -34.78 33.14
C VAL A 11 0.61 -34.06 31.79
N VAL A 12 -0.37 -34.33 30.92
CA VAL A 12 -0.47 -33.69 29.60
C VAL A 12 -0.74 -32.18 29.70
N GLU A 13 -1.43 -31.73 30.75
CA GLU A 13 -1.63 -30.29 31.03
C GLU A 13 -0.32 -29.55 31.41
N VAL A 14 0.75 -30.28 31.77
CA VAL A 14 1.97 -29.72 32.37
C VAL A 14 3.23 -29.96 31.53
N LEU A 15 3.27 -31.02 30.72
CA LEU A 15 4.46 -31.43 29.97
C LEU A 15 4.20 -31.73 28.50
N HIS A 16 5.17 -31.36 27.66
CA HIS A 16 5.29 -31.80 26.28
C HIS A 16 6.48 -32.76 26.13
N GLY A 17 6.53 -33.54 25.04
CA GLY A 17 7.65 -34.46 24.78
C GLY A 17 9.03 -33.80 24.82
N VAL A 18 9.14 -32.55 24.35
CA VAL A 18 10.39 -31.76 24.34
C VAL A 18 10.87 -31.32 25.73
N ASP A 19 10.02 -31.37 26.76
CA ASP A 19 10.42 -31.01 28.14
C ASP A 19 11.25 -32.12 28.80
N PHE A 20 11.29 -33.33 28.22
CA PHE A 20 12.13 -34.43 28.70
C PHE A 20 13.58 -34.30 28.24
N TYR A 21 14.52 -34.26 29.19
CA TYR A 21 15.97 -34.16 28.89
C TYR A 21 16.53 -35.38 28.13
N ARG A 22 15.93 -36.56 28.28
CA ARG A 22 16.33 -37.78 27.56
C ARG A 22 15.43 -37.99 26.34
N PRO A 23 15.98 -38.08 25.11
CA PRO A 23 15.20 -38.38 23.91
C PRO A 23 14.37 -39.66 24.02
N ALA A 24 14.85 -40.65 24.80
CA ALA A 24 14.10 -41.87 25.05
C ALA A 24 12.79 -41.64 25.83
N HIS A 25 12.78 -40.67 26.76
CA HIS A 25 11.56 -40.34 27.50
C HIS A 25 10.59 -39.50 26.66
N GLN A 26 11.10 -38.61 25.80
CA GLN A 26 10.29 -37.90 24.81
C GLN A 26 9.50 -38.88 23.93
N VAL A 27 10.18 -39.81 23.26
CA VAL A 27 9.54 -40.76 22.33
C VAL A 27 8.56 -41.70 23.05
N ILE A 28 8.86 -42.13 24.28
CA ILE A 28 7.91 -42.92 25.10
C ILE A 28 6.69 -42.07 25.48
N PHE A 29 6.87 -40.80 25.83
CA PHE A 29 5.80 -39.87 26.17
C PHE A 29 4.89 -39.58 24.97
N ASP A 30 5.46 -39.24 23.82
CA ASP A 30 4.74 -38.96 22.58
C ASP A 30 3.93 -40.20 22.13
N CYS A 31 4.48 -41.41 22.27
CA CYS A 31 3.77 -42.67 22.01
C CYS A 31 2.62 -42.94 23.01
N VAL A 32 2.79 -42.61 24.29
CA VAL A 32 1.71 -42.68 25.29
C VAL A 32 0.58 -41.71 24.97
N LEU A 33 0.90 -40.48 24.52
CA LEU A 33 -0.11 -39.51 24.12
C LEU A 33 -0.86 -39.92 22.84
N ASP A 34 -0.17 -40.46 21.84
CA ASP A 34 -0.80 -40.94 20.60
C ASP A 34 -1.78 -42.11 20.84
N LEU A 35 -1.40 -43.08 21.68
CA LEU A 35 -2.31 -44.15 22.11
C LEU A 35 -3.50 -43.59 22.91
N TYR A 36 -3.25 -42.66 23.83
CA TYR A 36 -4.30 -42.02 24.64
C TYR A 36 -5.28 -41.21 23.78
N GLY A 37 -4.78 -40.47 22.78
CA GLY A 37 -5.59 -39.70 21.83
C GLY A 37 -6.44 -40.56 20.90
N ARG A 38 -5.96 -41.77 20.56
CA ARG A 38 -6.75 -42.81 19.88
C ARG A 38 -7.79 -43.50 20.79
N GLY A 39 -7.79 -43.21 22.09
CA GLY A 39 -8.64 -43.85 23.09
C GLY A 39 -8.17 -45.25 23.51
N GLU A 40 -6.98 -45.67 23.07
CA GLU A 40 -6.37 -46.95 23.42
C GLU A 40 -5.72 -46.89 24.82
N PRO A 41 -5.68 -48.00 25.59
CA PRO A 41 -4.99 -48.03 26.87
C PRO A 41 -3.48 -47.91 26.67
N ALA A 42 -2.83 -46.91 27.25
CA ALA A 42 -1.38 -46.71 27.17
C ALA A 42 -0.64 -47.39 28.36
N ASP A 43 -0.53 -48.71 28.30
CA ASP A 43 0.22 -49.54 29.25
C ASP A 43 1.57 -50.00 28.65
N ALA A 44 2.41 -50.69 29.44
CA ALA A 44 3.72 -51.12 28.96
C ALA A 44 3.69 -52.17 27.84
N ILE A 45 2.58 -52.87 27.62
CA ILE A 45 2.43 -53.85 26.53
C ILE A 45 2.03 -53.11 25.25
N THR A 46 1.03 -52.22 25.30
CA THR A 46 0.59 -51.47 24.12
C THR A 46 1.65 -50.48 23.64
N VAL A 47 2.31 -49.76 24.56
CA VAL A 47 3.44 -48.87 24.24
C VAL A 47 4.63 -49.66 23.68
N ALA A 48 4.91 -50.87 24.19
CA ALA A 48 5.97 -51.72 23.60
C ALA A 48 5.60 -52.18 22.18
N ALA A 49 4.35 -52.61 21.96
CA ALA A 49 3.88 -53.03 20.65
C ALA A 49 3.95 -51.89 19.62
N GLU A 50 3.56 -50.68 20.02
CA GLU A 50 3.53 -49.51 19.15
C GLU A 50 4.93 -48.99 18.82
N LEU A 51 5.82 -48.88 19.82
CA LEU A 51 7.23 -48.55 19.59
C LEU A 51 7.95 -49.62 18.76
N ASN A 52 7.49 -50.87 18.76
CA ASN A 52 8.01 -51.93 17.90
C ASN A 52 7.49 -51.78 16.46
N ARG A 53 6.22 -51.36 16.29
CA ARG A 53 5.62 -51.05 14.98
C ARG A 53 6.33 -49.91 14.25
N THR A 54 6.88 -48.94 15.00
CA THR A 54 7.63 -47.78 14.46
C THR A 54 9.15 -48.00 14.39
N ASP A 55 9.66 -49.19 14.70
CA ASP A 55 11.11 -49.51 14.79
C ASP A 55 11.89 -48.56 15.73
N GLN A 56 11.26 -48.16 16.84
CA GLN A 56 11.84 -47.31 17.87
C GLN A 56 12.18 -48.08 19.15
N LEU A 57 11.45 -49.16 19.48
CA LEU A 57 11.57 -49.89 20.76
C LEU A 57 13.01 -50.27 21.15
N SER A 58 13.81 -50.73 20.18
CA SER A 58 15.22 -51.10 20.40
C SER A 58 16.09 -49.91 20.81
N LYS A 59 15.87 -48.74 20.20
CA LYS A 59 16.57 -47.47 20.48
C LYS A 59 16.17 -46.91 21.85
N MET A 60 14.98 -47.24 22.35
CA MET A 60 14.43 -46.75 23.63
C MET A 60 14.79 -47.63 24.84
N GLY A 61 15.67 -48.63 24.68
CA GLY A 61 16.07 -49.56 25.76
C GLY A 61 15.26 -50.86 25.83
N GLY A 62 14.36 -51.10 24.87
CA GLY A 62 13.55 -52.32 24.78
C GLY A 62 12.41 -52.38 25.80
N ALA A 63 11.57 -53.42 25.70
CA ALA A 63 10.41 -53.61 26.58
C ALA A 63 10.80 -53.73 28.08
N VAL A 64 12.02 -54.19 28.37
CA VAL A 64 12.57 -54.24 29.73
C VAL A 64 12.68 -52.85 30.35
N TYR A 65 13.02 -51.82 29.57
CA TYR A 65 13.13 -50.45 30.09
C TYR A 65 11.77 -49.87 30.52
N LEU A 66 10.69 -50.16 29.78
CA LEU A 66 9.32 -49.78 30.17
C LEU A 66 8.91 -50.41 31.52
N HIS A 67 9.28 -51.69 31.75
CA HIS A 67 9.06 -52.33 33.05
C HIS A 67 9.91 -51.71 34.17
N THR A 68 11.14 -51.28 33.88
CA THR A 68 11.99 -50.55 34.83
C THR A 68 11.37 -49.20 35.22
N LEU A 69 10.81 -48.46 34.27
CA LEU A 69 10.10 -47.20 34.54
C LEU A 69 8.90 -47.41 35.48
N ILE A 70 8.12 -48.48 35.25
CA ILE A 70 7.04 -48.90 36.16
C ILE A 70 7.58 -49.16 37.58
N GLN A 71 8.64 -49.96 37.72
CA GLN A 71 9.20 -50.29 39.04
C GLN A 71 9.84 -49.10 39.76
N SER A 72 10.33 -48.11 39.01
CA SER A 72 10.92 -46.89 39.58
C SER A 72 9.90 -45.89 40.16
N THR A 73 8.60 -46.10 39.93
CA THR A 73 7.53 -45.17 40.33
C THR A 73 6.82 -45.67 41.60
N PRO A 74 6.97 -45.02 42.78
CA PRO A 74 6.36 -45.51 44.03
C PRO A 74 4.83 -45.45 44.06
N THR A 75 4.24 -44.45 43.38
CA THR A 75 2.79 -44.28 43.25
C THR A 75 2.47 -43.43 42.02
N ALA A 76 1.41 -43.79 41.30
CA ALA A 76 0.91 -43.00 40.17
C ALA A 76 0.24 -41.67 40.60
N ALA A 77 -0.21 -41.56 41.85
CA ALA A 77 -0.92 -40.38 42.35
C ALA A 77 -0.04 -39.12 42.45
N ASN A 78 1.29 -39.27 42.44
CA ASN A 78 2.23 -38.15 42.47
C ASN A 78 2.65 -37.67 41.06
N ALA A 79 2.00 -38.14 40.00
CA ALA A 79 2.40 -37.86 38.62
C ALA A 79 2.47 -36.36 38.29
N GLY A 80 1.44 -35.57 38.65
CA GLY A 80 1.44 -34.12 38.46
C GLY A 80 2.57 -33.39 39.23
N TYR A 81 2.93 -33.87 40.43
CA TYR A 81 4.07 -33.32 41.19
C TYR A 81 5.40 -33.57 40.48
N TYR A 82 5.63 -34.78 39.96
CA TYR A 82 6.83 -35.06 39.16
C TYR A 82 6.82 -34.33 37.81
N ALA A 83 5.65 -34.12 37.22
CA ALA A 83 5.49 -33.35 35.99
C ALA A 83 5.95 -31.89 36.17
N ALA A 84 5.52 -31.24 37.27
CA ALA A 84 5.96 -29.89 37.62
C ALA A 84 7.49 -29.77 37.76
N ILE A 85 8.15 -30.75 38.39
CA ILE A 85 9.62 -30.78 38.50
C ILE A 85 10.29 -30.85 37.12
N VAL A 86 9.79 -31.70 36.22
CA VAL A 86 10.37 -31.81 34.86
C VAL A 86 10.14 -30.52 34.07
N ALA A 87 8.97 -29.89 34.20
CA ALA A 87 8.64 -28.62 33.55
C ALA A 87 9.55 -27.47 34.03
N GLU A 88 9.76 -27.34 35.35
CA GLU A 88 10.66 -26.36 35.94
C GLU A 88 12.10 -26.54 35.42
N GLN A 89 12.60 -27.78 35.38
CA GLN A 89 13.91 -28.09 34.82
C GLN A 89 13.99 -27.86 33.30
N ALA A 90 12.88 -27.97 32.56
CA ALA A 90 12.84 -27.64 31.13
C ALA A 90 12.86 -26.13 30.87
N VAL A 91 12.21 -25.33 31.70
CA VAL A 91 12.31 -23.85 31.67
C VAL A 91 13.74 -23.41 31.98
N LEU A 92 14.37 -23.98 33.01
CA LEU A 92 15.77 -23.67 33.34
C LEU A 92 16.74 -24.00 32.20
N ARG A 93 16.57 -25.13 31.49
CA ARG A 93 17.38 -25.45 30.30
C ARG A 93 17.16 -24.44 29.17
N ARG A 94 15.91 -24.10 28.86
CA ARG A 94 15.57 -23.08 27.85
C ARG A 94 16.18 -21.71 28.17
N LEU A 95 16.21 -21.31 29.45
CA LEU A 95 16.86 -20.07 29.90
C LEU A 95 18.38 -20.08 29.65
N VAL A 96 19.05 -21.21 29.90
CA VAL A 96 20.50 -21.37 29.62
C VAL A 96 20.78 -21.33 28.12
N GLU A 97 19.94 -21.95 27.30
CA GLU A 97 20.06 -21.91 25.83
C GLU A 97 19.83 -20.50 25.27
N ALA A 98 18.77 -19.81 25.71
CA ALA A 98 18.49 -18.42 25.33
C ALA A 98 19.64 -17.49 25.74
N GLY A 99 20.13 -17.60 26.99
CA GLY A 99 21.29 -16.85 27.46
C GLY A 99 22.55 -17.12 26.60
N THR A 100 22.74 -18.36 26.15
CA THR A 100 23.84 -18.71 25.22
C THR A 100 23.66 -18.06 23.85
N ARG A 101 22.44 -18.01 23.30
CA ARG A 101 22.15 -17.32 22.04
C ARG A 101 22.30 -15.80 22.15
N VAL A 102 21.87 -15.19 23.25
CA VAL A 102 22.10 -13.76 23.56
C VAL A 102 23.60 -13.43 23.62
N VAL A 103 24.42 -14.29 24.25
CA VAL A 103 25.88 -14.14 24.25
C VAL A 103 26.47 -14.25 22.84
N GLN A 104 25.98 -15.16 22.01
CA GLN A 104 26.39 -15.28 20.60
C GLN A 104 26.03 -14.05 19.76
N LEU A 105 24.83 -13.48 19.95
CA LEU A 105 24.42 -12.22 19.32
C LEU A 105 25.38 -11.07 19.68
N GLY A 106 25.77 -10.97 20.96
CA GLY A 106 26.76 -9.98 21.43
C GLY A 106 28.14 -10.13 20.79
N TYR A 107 28.63 -11.35 20.56
CA TYR A 107 29.88 -11.57 19.84
C TYR A 107 29.78 -11.30 18.33
N GLY A 108 28.61 -11.51 17.72
CA GLY A 108 28.35 -11.16 16.31
C GLY A 108 28.49 -9.66 16.01
N ALA A 109 28.14 -8.81 16.98
CA ALA A 109 28.27 -7.34 16.88
C ALA A 109 29.72 -6.88 16.60
N ALA A 110 30.72 -7.62 17.08
CA ALA A 110 32.14 -7.28 16.88
C ALA A 110 32.60 -7.32 15.41
N GLY A 111 31.77 -7.85 14.50
CA GLY A 111 31.99 -7.84 13.04
C GLY A 111 31.54 -6.56 12.32
N GLY A 112 30.84 -5.63 12.99
CA GLY A 112 30.62 -4.26 12.48
C GLY A 112 29.54 -4.05 11.41
N ARG A 113 28.53 -4.93 11.29
CA ARG A 113 27.39 -4.78 10.35
C ARG A 113 26.03 -5.22 10.93
N GLY A 114 25.74 -4.87 12.18
CA GLY A 114 24.40 -4.96 12.75
C GLY A 114 24.09 -3.68 13.50
N ASP A 115 22.85 -3.18 13.42
CA ASP A 115 22.41 -2.12 14.32
C ASP A 115 22.39 -2.66 15.76
N VAL A 116 22.74 -1.82 16.74
CA VAL A 116 22.73 -2.21 18.15
C VAL A 116 21.30 -2.51 18.59
N ASP A 117 20.33 -1.78 18.05
CA ASP A 117 18.91 -1.92 18.38
C ASP A 117 18.34 -3.26 17.86
N ASP A 118 18.66 -3.68 16.62
CA ASP A 118 18.32 -5.01 16.09
C ASP A 118 18.84 -6.17 16.97
N ILE A 119 20.05 -6.00 17.51
CA ILE A 119 20.70 -7.01 18.37
C ILE A 119 20.03 -7.06 19.74
N VAL A 120 19.66 -5.90 20.29
CA VAL A 120 18.91 -5.78 21.54
C VAL A 120 17.50 -6.37 21.41
N ASP A 121 16.79 -6.09 20.32
CA ASP A 121 15.44 -6.61 20.08
C ASP A 121 15.43 -8.14 19.91
N ARG A 122 16.39 -8.69 19.15
CA ARG A 122 16.57 -10.14 19.05
C ARG A 122 16.93 -10.78 20.39
N ALA A 123 17.74 -10.11 21.22
CA ALA A 123 18.05 -10.58 22.57
C ALA A 123 16.84 -10.52 23.51
N GLN A 124 15.98 -9.51 23.40
CA GLN A 124 14.71 -9.43 24.13
C GLN A 124 13.76 -10.57 23.73
N GLN A 125 13.61 -10.84 22.43
CA GLN A 125 12.77 -11.93 21.93
C GLN A 125 13.25 -13.30 22.42
N GLU A 126 14.55 -13.57 22.35
CA GLU A 126 15.14 -14.83 22.83
C GLU A 126 14.91 -15.09 24.32
N ILE A 127 14.93 -14.05 25.15
CA ILE A 127 14.60 -14.17 26.59
C ILE A 127 13.09 -14.37 26.79
N TYR A 128 12.26 -13.75 25.96
CA TYR A 128 10.79 -13.81 26.05
C TYR A 128 10.22 -15.19 25.68
N ASP A 129 10.79 -15.85 24.66
CA ASP A 129 10.40 -17.19 24.20
C ASP A 129 10.61 -18.28 25.28
N VAL A 130 11.45 -18.02 26.29
CA VAL A 130 11.62 -18.89 27.47
C VAL A 130 10.37 -18.89 28.35
N THR A 131 9.67 -17.74 28.44
CA THR A 131 8.52 -17.53 29.32
C THR A 131 7.17 -17.93 28.71
N GLU A 132 6.97 -17.81 27.40
CA GLU A 132 5.61 -17.78 26.81
C GLU A 132 5.15 -19.05 26.07
N LYS A 133 5.77 -20.22 26.27
CA LYS A 133 5.19 -21.51 25.84
C LYS A 133 4.14 -22.08 26.80
N ARG A 134 3.22 -21.23 27.26
CA ARG A 134 1.84 -21.62 27.56
C ARG A 134 0.98 -21.24 26.35
N MET A 135 1.17 -21.94 25.25
CA MET A 135 0.19 -21.91 24.18
C MET A 135 -1.05 -22.63 24.71
N SER A 136 -2.17 -21.90 24.82
CA SER A 136 -3.49 -22.50 24.91
C SER A 136 -3.64 -23.51 23.77
N GLU A 137 -4.19 -24.69 24.03
CA GLU A 137 -4.57 -25.59 22.96
C GLU A 137 -5.60 -24.90 22.05
N ASP A 138 -5.53 -25.14 20.74
CA ASP A 138 -6.44 -24.54 19.73
C ASP A 138 -7.91 -25.02 19.87
N TYR A 139 -8.21 -25.88 20.85
CA TYR A 139 -9.50 -26.53 21.06
C TYR A 139 -9.92 -26.51 22.54
N ALA A 140 -10.45 -25.38 23.01
CA ALA A 140 -11.19 -25.36 24.28
C ALA A 140 -12.49 -26.18 24.15
N ARG A 141 -12.86 -26.97 25.18
CA ARG A 141 -14.13 -27.71 25.15
C ARG A 141 -15.27 -26.72 25.35
N LEU A 142 -16.42 -27.00 24.74
CA LEU A 142 -17.58 -26.13 24.86
C LEU A 142 -18.00 -25.90 26.32
N GLU A 143 -17.83 -26.89 27.20
CA GLU A 143 -18.07 -26.80 28.65
C GLU A 143 -17.20 -25.72 29.32
N ASP A 144 -15.90 -25.66 28.98
CA ASP A 144 -14.93 -24.70 29.51
C ASP A 144 -15.18 -23.27 29.01
N ILE A 145 -15.79 -23.12 27.82
CA ILE A 145 -16.20 -21.83 27.24
C ILE A 145 -17.57 -21.39 27.78
N LEU A 146 -18.47 -22.34 28.03
CA LEU A 146 -19.84 -22.07 28.47
C LEU A 146 -19.88 -21.38 29.82
N GLN A 147 -19.05 -21.79 30.80
CA GLN A 147 -19.10 -21.19 32.13
C GLN A 147 -18.70 -19.69 32.10
N PRO A 148 -17.56 -19.27 31.50
CA PRO A 148 -17.25 -17.84 31.32
C PRO A 148 -18.29 -17.08 30.48
N THR A 149 -18.85 -17.72 29.43
CA THR A 149 -19.89 -17.10 28.60
C THR A 149 -21.18 -16.84 29.40
N MET A 150 -21.56 -17.77 30.29
CA MET A 150 -22.71 -17.61 31.17
C MET A 150 -22.45 -16.57 32.25
N ASP A 151 -21.24 -16.53 32.84
CA ASP A 151 -20.83 -15.48 33.78
C ASP A 151 -20.85 -14.08 33.12
N GLU A 152 -20.46 -13.98 31.84
CA GLU A 152 -20.57 -12.76 31.05
C GLU A 152 -22.03 -12.38 30.75
N LEU A 153 -22.87 -13.35 30.37
CA LEU A 153 -24.31 -13.15 30.16
C LEU A 153 -25.04 -12.72 31.46
N ASP A 154 -24.67 -13.27 32.62
CA ASP A 154 -25.18 -12.85 33.92
C ASP A 154 -24.66 -11.46 34.33
N ALA A 155 -23.41 -11.13 33.98
CA ALA A 155 -22.88 -9.77 34.14
C ALA A 155 -23.59 -8.75 33.22
N ILE A 156 -24.04 -9.16 32.04
CA ILE A 156 -24.85 -8.35 31.12
C ILE A 156 -26.28 -8.20 31.67
N ALA A 157 -26.91 -9.29 32.11
CA ALA A 157 -28.27 -9.28 32.65
C ALA A 157 -28.38 -8.42 33.92
N SER A 158 -27.43 -8.57 34.86
CA SER A 158 -27.38 -7.80 36.11
C SER A 158 -27.11 -6.30 35.91
N ARG A 159 -26.57 -5.89 34.74
CA ARG A 159 -26.34 -4.48 34.36
C ARG A 159 -27.45 -3.87 33.47
N GLY A 160 -28.56 -4.58 33.28
CA GLY A 160 -29.70 -4.08 32.49
C GLY A 160 -29.73 -4.53 31.03
N GLY A 161 -29.06 -5.63 30.68
CA GLY A 161 -29.30 -6.35 29.43
C GLY A 161 -28.58 -5.84 28.18
N THR A 162 -27.54 -5.02 28.32
CA THR A 162 -26.69 -4.57 27.19
C THR A 162 -25.21 -4.78 27.47
N ALA A 163 -24.56 -5.56 26.59
CA ALA A 163 -23.13 -5.84 26.64
C ALA A 163 -22.33 -4.65 26.09
N ARG A 164 -22.12 -3.61 26.91
CA ARG A 164 -21.47 -2.38 26.44
C ARG A 164 -19.97 -2.58 26.22
N GLY A 165 -19.56 -2.36 24.97
CA GLY A 165 -18.16 -2.11 24.60
C GLY A 165 -17.70 -0.72 25.07
N VAL A 166 -16.55 -0.26 24.59
CA VAL A 166 -16.02 1.07 24.90
C VAL A 166 -16.95 2.15 24.31
N PRO A 167 -17.57 3.02 25.12
CA PRO A 167 -18.50 4.02 24.64
C PRO A 167 -17.79 5.16 23.90
N THR A 168 -18.28 5.47 22.70
CA THR A 168 -17.79 6.57 21.86
C THR A 168 -18.12 7.94 22.46
N GLY A 169 -19.15 8.03 23.31
CA GLY A 169 -19.59 9.28 23.92
C GLY A 169 -20.58 10.09 23.09
N ILE A 170 -21.08 9.49 22.02
CA ILE A 170 -22.16 9.96 21.14
C ILE A 170 -23.28 8.93 21.30
N ARG A 171 -24.40 9.30 21.94
CA ARG A 171 -25.45 8.35 22.35
C ARG A 171 -25.95 7.52 21.19
N ASP A 172 -26.29 8.18 20.08
CA ASP A 172 -26.94 7.54 18.94
C ASP A 172 -25.98 6.59 18.20
N LEU A 173 -24.66 6.84 18.29
CA LEU A 173 -23.62 5.93 17.78
C LEU A 173 -23.39 4.75 18.74
N ASP A 174 -23.45 4.98 20.05
CA ASP A 174 -23.36 3.94 21.08
C ASP A 174 -24.60 3.04 21.10
N GLU A 175 -25.78 3.54 20.75
CA GLU A 175 -27.00 2.74 20.54
C GLU A 175 -26.91 1.87 19.25
N LEU A 176 -26.30 2.40 18.19
CA LEU A 176 -26.11 1.69 16.92
C LEU A 176 -25.02 0.59 16.99
N THR A 177 -23.95 0.84 17.74
CA THR A 177 -22.77 -0.05 17.83
C THR A 177 -22.75 -0.91 19.10
N ASN A 178 -23.55 -0.55 20.12
CA ASN A 178 -23.45 -1.07 21.49
C ASN A 178 -22.05 -0.82 22.12
N GLY A 179 -21.36 0.23 21.67
CA GLY A 179 -19.97 0.54 22.01
C GLY A 179 -18.95 -0.26 21.21
N LEU A 180 -17.71 0.21 21.16
CA LEU A 180 -16.61 -0.43 20.41
C LEU A 180 -16.14 -1.70 21.13
N GLN A 181 -16.17 -2.83 20.44
CA GLN A 181 -15.94 -4.15 21.03
C GLN A 181 -14.45 -4.54 20.98
N GLY A 182 -14.04 -5.42 21.91
CA GLY A 182 -12.71 -6.02 21.90
C GLY A 182 -12.44 -6.75 20.58
N GLY A 183 -11.19 -6.71 20.09
CA GLY A 183 -10.83 -7.37 18.83
C GLY A 183 -11.21 -6.62 17.55
N GLN A 184 -11.89 -5.47 17.63
CA GLN A 184 -12.28 -4.67 16.46
C GLN A 184 -11.17 -3.73 15.97
N MET A 185 -11.00 -3.67 14.66
CA MET A 185 -10.30 -2.58 13.97
C MET A 185 -11.36 -1.61 13.42
N VAL A 186 -11.27 -0.36 13.85
CA VAL A 186 -12.18 0.73 13.46
C VAL A 186 -11.39 1.76 12.67
N VAL A 187 -11.81 2.05 11.44
CA VAL A 187 -11.20 3.12 10.63
C VAL A 187 -12.10 4.36 10.69
N ILE A 188 -11.52 5.50 11.05
CA ILE A 188 -12.19 6.80 11.03
C ILE A 188 -11.58 7.64 9.92
N ALA A 189 -12.39 7.96 8.91
CA ALA A 189 -11.94 8.63 7.70
C ALA A 189 -12.54 10.03 7.54
N ALA A 190 -11.69 11.02 7.25
CA ALA A 190 -12.09 12.41 7.07
C ALA A 190 -11.26 13.12 5.98
N ARG A 191 -11.80 14.20 5.40
CA ARG A 191 -11.02 15.08 4.50
C ARG A 191 -10.13 16.04 5.30
N PRO A 192 -8.94 16.42 4.79
CA PRO A 192 -8.08 17.40 5.44
C PRO A 192 -8.65 18.84 5.50
N GLY A 193 -8.56 19.47 6.68
CA GLY A 193 -8.38 20.93 6.88
C GLY A 193 -9.52 21.91 6.51
N VAL A 194 -10.15 22.51 7.52
CA VAL A 194 -11.24 23.52 7.37
C VAL A 194 -10.80 24.94 7.74
N GLY A 195 -9.98 25.62 6.93
CA GLY A 195 -9.75 27.08 7.07
C GLY A 195 -8.31 27.56 6.94
N LYS A 196 -7.76 27.56 5.72
CA LYS A 196 -6.41 28.07 5.42
C LYS A 196 -6.34 28.80 4.08
N ALA A 197 -7.31 29.68 3.79
CA ALA A 197 -7.36 30.35 2.49
C ALA A 197 -6.51 31.64 2.46
N LEU A 198 -5.78 31.83 1.37
CA LEU A 198 -5.00 33.04 1.04
C LEU A 198 -5.57 33.71 -0.21
N ALA A 199 -5.38 35.01 -0.38
CA ALA A 199 -5.88 35.72 -1.57
C ALA A 199 -5.24 35.19 -2.87
N LEU A 200 -5.98 35.20 -3.99
CA LEU A 200 -5.53 34.61 -5.26
C LEU A 200 -4.25 35.22 -5.84
N ASP A 201 -3.97 36.48 -5.52
CA ASP A 201 -2.77 37.22 -5.91
C ASP A 201 -1.55 36.92 -5.01
N THR A 202 -1.74 36.20 -3.90
CA THR A 202 -0.63 35.79 -3.01
C THR A 202 0.39 34.98 -3.80
N LEU A 203 1.63 35.46 -3.83
CA LEU A 203 2.74 34.80 -4.49
C LEU A 203 3.14 33.52 -3.74
N LEU A 204 3.55 32.50 -4.49
CA LEU A 204 4.04 31.21 -3.99
C LEU A 204 5.40 30.93 -4.60
N ALA A 205 6.38 30.61 -3.78
CA ALA A 205 7.74 30.34 -4.26
C ALA A 205 7.79 29.02 -5.03
N THR A 206 8.46 29.00 -6.18
CA THR A 206 8.69 27.79 -6.99
C THR A 206 10.18 27.61 -7.28
N PRO A 207 10.63 26.39 -7.66
CA PRO A 207 12.02 26.15 -8.05
C PRO A 207 12.48 27.01 -9.25
N SER A 208 11.54 27.48 -10.08
CA SER A 208 11.81 28.29 -11.28
C SER A 208 11.52 29.78 -11.12
N GLY A 209 11.04 30.23 -9.96
CA GLY A 209 10.67 31.62 -9.71
C GLY A 209 9.46 31.74 -8.77
N TRP A 210 8.36 32.27 -9.29
CA TRP A 210 7.13 32.51 -8.55
C TRP A 210 5.90 32.09 -9.35
N THR A 211 4.89 31.58 -8.67
CA THR A 211 3.50 31.48 -9.16
C THR A 211 2.57 32.26 -8.22
N THR A 212 1.27 32.31 -8.51
CA THR A 212 0.26 32.90 -7.61
C THR A 212 -0.72 31.85 -7.11
N MET A 213 -1.35 32.08 -5.97
CA MET A 213 -2.39 31.21 -5.39
C MET A 213 -3.57 30.96 -6.36
N GLY A 214 -3.89 31.91 -7.25
CA GLY A 214 -4.86 31.74 -8.33
C GLY A 214 -4.30 31.04 -9.58
N GLY A 215 -3.01 31.21 -9.88
CA GLY A 215 -2.35 30.62 -11.05
C GLY A 215 -1.93 29.16 -10.86
N VAL A 216 -1.60 28.77 -9.63
CA VAL A 216 -1.09 27.44 -9.27
C VAL A 216 -2.10 26.32 -9.51
N ARG A 217 -1.59 25.18 -9.97
CA ARG A 217 -2.34 23.99 -10.36
C ARG A 217 -1.79 22.76 -9.65
N VAL A 218 -2.60 21.71 -9.63
CA VAL A 218 -2.18 20.39 -9.13
C VAL A 218 -1.09 19.86 -10.05
N GLY A 219 0.03 19.42 -9.47
CA GLY A 219 1.24 19.00 -10.19
C GLY A 219 2.29 20.10 -10.38
N ASP A 220 1.99 21.36 -10.08
CA ASP A 220 3.02 22.42 -10.05
C ASP A 220 3.95 22.20 -8.83
N GLN A 221 5.23 22.55 -8.94
CA GLN A 221 6.15 22.55 -7.80
C GLN A 221 6.19 23.93 -7.12
N VAL A 222 5.99 23.93 -5.81
CA VAL A 222 6.25 25.06 -4.91
C VAL A 222 7.39 24.70 -3.94
N ILE A 223 7.71 25.55 -2.96
CA ILE A 223 8.73 25.26 -1.94
C ILE A 223 8.09 25.05 -0.56
N GLY A 224 8.56 24.03 0.18
CA GLY A 224 8.16 23.69 1.55
C GLY A 224 8.88 24.51 2.63
N SER A 225 8.52 24.37 3.91
CA SER A 225 9.15 25.20 4.98
C SER A 225 10.62 24.86 5.25
N ASP A 226 11.01 23.62 4.92
CA ASP A 226 12.38 23.11 4.91
C ASP A 226 13.25 23.66 3.75
N GLY A 227 12.65 24.47 2.87
CA GLY A 227 13.32 25.08 1.72
C GLY A 227 13.36 24.19 0.47
N ARG A 228 12.82 22.97 0.49
CA ARG A 228 12.89 22.03 -0.64
C ARG A 228 11.70 22.13 -1.59
N PRO A 229 11.88 21.78 -2.89
CA PRO A 229 10.77 21.62 -3.82
C PRO A 229 9.77 20.56 -3.34
N THR A 230 8.49 20.92 -3.33
CA THR A 230 7.34 20.08 -2.95
C THR A 230 6.24 20.22 -4.00
N THR A 231 5.55 19.13 -4.31
CA THR A 231 4.49 19.13 -5.34
C THR A 231 3.18 19.62 -4.75
N VAL A 232 2.48 20.50 -5.46
CA VAL A 232 1.09 20.85 -5.14
C VAL A 232 0.19 19.66 -5.47
N VAL A 233 -0.10 18.84 -4.47
CA VAL A 233 -1.00 17.68 -4.60
C VAL A 233 -2.47 18.08 -4.71
N ALA A 234 -2.84 19.28 -4.28
CA ALA A 234 -4.21 19.77 -4.43
C ALA A 234 -4.35 21.30 -4.38
N ALA A 235 -5.44 21.79 -4.97
CA ALA A 235 -5.86 23.19 -4.88
C ALA A 235 -7.39 23.27 -4.82
N THR A 236 -7.94 24.05 -3.88
CA THR A 236 -9.39 24.23 -3.73
C THR A 236 -9.99 25.09 -4.85
N GLU A 237 -11.31 25.17 -4.94
CA GLU A 237 -11.97 26.23 -5.70
C GLU A 237 -11.79 27.62 -5.02
N VAL A 238 -12.12 28.66 -5.78
CA VAL A 238 -12.04 30.06 -5.32
C VAL A 238 -13.20 30.38 -4.37
N MET A 239 -12.85 30.70 -3.13
CA MET A 239 -13.80 31.06 -2.07
C MET A 239 -13.96 32.59 -1.99
N ALA A 240 -15.08 33.12 -2.46
CA ALA A 240 -15.50 34.50 -2.18
C ALA A 240 -16.43 34.61 -0.96
N GLY A 241 -16.51 35.79 -0.34
CA GLY A 241 -17.46 36.14 0.72
C GLY A 241 -16.99 35.90 2.16
N ARG A 242 -15.73 35.50 2.37
CA ARG A 242 -15.12 35.27 3.70
C ARG A 242 -14.51 36.58 4.24
N PRO A 243 -14.58 36.89 5.55
CA PRO A 243 -13.86 38.03 6.11
C PRO A 243 -12.34 37.83 5.90
N CYS A 244 -11.67 38.87 5.40
CA CYS A 244 -10.25 38.83 5.04
C CYS A 244 -9.48 39.93 5.79
N TYR A 245 -8.18 39.70 5.99
CA TYR A 245 -7.30 40.63 6.67
C TYR A 245 -5.97 40.76 5.91
N GLU A 246 -5.40 41.97 5.91
CA GLU A 246 -4.00 42.22 5.60
C GLU A 246 -3.15 41.96 6.85
N VAL A 247 -2.22 41.01 6.78
CA VAL A 247 -1.24 40.70 7.83
C VAL A 247 0.10 41.33 7.45
N HIS A 248 0.53 42.34 8.20
CA HIS A 248 1.81 43.03 7.98
C HIS A 248 2.90 42.49 8.90
N PHE A 249 4.10 42.31 8.37
CA PHE A 249 5.26 41.78 9.09
C PHE A 249 6.37 42.85 9.27
N SER A 250 7.32 42.58 10.16
CA SER A 250 8.39 43.52 10.58
C SER A 250 9.45 43.80 9.52
N ASP A 251 9.47 43.00 8.46
CA ASP A 251 10.28 43.17 7.25
C ASP A 251 9.57 44.01 6.16
N GLY A 252 8.34 44.43 6.42
CA GLY A 252 7.48 45.13 5.46
C GLY A 252 6.75 44.20 4.48
N SER A 253 6.82 42.87 4.64
CA SER A 253 5.98 41.95 3.86
C SER A 253 4.52 42.02 4.33
N VAL A 254 3.60 41.76 3.40
CA VAL A 254 2.15 41.73 3.66
C VAL A 254 1.56 40.49 3.00
N ILE A 255 0.70 39.77 3.71
CA ILE A 255 -0.09 38.67 3.14
C ILE A 255 -1.57 38.92 3.44
N VAL A 256 -2.42 38.71 2.42
CA VAL A 256 -3.87 38.74 2.59
C VAL A 256 -4.38 37.33 2.83
N ALA A 257 -4.98 37.13 4.00
CA ALA A 257 -5.48 35.84 4.47
C ALA A 257 -6.91 35.96 4.97
N ASP A 258 -7.67 34.87 4.97
CA ASP A 258 -9.00 34.87 5.60
C ASP A 258 -8.90 34.88 7.14
N ALA A 259 -10.00 35.20 7.80
CA ALA A 259 -10.12 35.27 9.26
C ALA A 259 -9.65 34.01 10.00
N GLN A 260 -9.90 32.84 9.39
CA GLN A 260 -9.68 31.51 9.98
C GLN A 260 -8.29 30.95 9.67
N HIS A 261 -7.60 31.53 8.68
CA HIS A 261 -6.28 31.12 8.24
C HIS A 261 -5.29 31.08 9.41
N GLN A 262 -4.56 29.97 9.53
CA GLN A 262 -3.77 29.63 10.72
C GLN A 262 -2.28 29.81 10.52
N TRP A 263 -1.66 30.53 11.45
CA TRP A 263 -0.24 30.86 11.48
C TRP A 263 0.43 30.23 12.71
N LEU A 264 1.57 29.56 12.53
CA LEU A 264 2.41 29.15 13.65
C LEU A 264 3.14 30.38 14.20
N THR A 265 2.74 30.87 15.38
CA THR A 265 3.29 32.11 15.96
C THR A 265 3.81 31.94 17.39
N GLU A 266 4.91 32.59 17.71
CA GLU A 266 5.37 32.83 19.08
C GLU A 266 4.82 34.16 19.59
N ASP A 267 4.47 34.24 20.87
CA ASP A 267 4.15 35.49 21.57
C ASP A 267 5.30 35.89 22.52
N ARG A 268 5.22 37.06 23.14
CA ARG A 268 6.27 37.55 24.03
C ARG A 268 6.39 36.74 25.33
N ALA A 269 5.32 36.06 25.74
CA ALA A 269 5.33 35.19 26.91
C ALA A 269 6.11 33.90 26.62
N SER A 270 5.80 33.22 25.51
CA SER A 270 6.51 32.03 25.03
C SER A 270 7.99 32.30 24.75
N ARG A 271 8.34 33.42 24.08
CA ARG A 271 9.75 33.80 23.88
C ARG A 271 10.53 34.08 25.17
N ARG A 272 9.86 34.53 26.25
CA ARG A 272 10.50 34.75 27.56
C ARG A 272 10.66 33.45 28.38
N SER A 273 9.87 32.42 28.10
CA SER A 273 9.91 31.13 28.80
C SER A 273 10.54 30.00 27.99
N SER A 274 11.08 30.28 26.80
CA SER A 274 11.53 29.28 25.82
C SER A 274 10.45 28.23 25.50
N GLY A 275 9.18 28.64 25.54
CA GLY A 275 8.03 27.79 25.23
C GLY A 275 7.80 27.67 23.71
N PRO A 276 7.15 26.57 23.25
CA PRO A 276 6.95 26.31 21.83
C PRO A 276 6.01 27.32 21.16
N ALA A 277 6.22 27.55 19.86
CA ALA A 277 5.32 28.30 19.00
C ALA A 277 3.90 27.69 18.99
N ARG A 278 2.87 28.54 18.82
CA ARG A 278 1.46 28.17 18.90
C ARG A 278 0.71 28.59 17.65
N ILE A 279 -0.14 27.71 17.15
CA ILE A 279 -0.99 28.00 16.00
C ILE A 279 -2.13 28.96 16.43
N ARG A 280 -2.23 30.11 15.76
CA ARG A 280 -3.27 31.15 15.94
C ARG A 280 -3.91 31.52 14.61
N THR A 281 -5.19 31.88 14.60
CA THR A 281 -5.89 32.38 13.40
C THR A 281 -5.54 33.84 13.09
N THR A 282 -5.75 34.29 11.85
CA THR A 282 -5.56 35.70 11.47
C THR A 282 -6.41 36.65 12.33
N GLU A 283 -7.65 36.28 12.64
CA GLU A 283 -8.54 37.07 13.50
C GLU A 283 -8.09 37.07 14.97
N GLU A 284 -7.51 35.97 15.47
CA GLU A 284 -6.90 35.95 16.81
C GLU A 284 -5.70 36.90 16.88
N ILE A 285 -4.80 36.86 15.89
CA ILE A 285 -3.64 37.75 15.81
C ILE A 285 -4.09 39.20 15.68
N ALA A 286 -5.16 39.51 14.94
CA ALA A 286 -5.76 40.84 14.90
C ALA A 286 -6.24 41.32 16.27
N ARG A 287 -6.83 40.43 17.08
CA ARG A 287 -7.30 40.74 18.44
C ARG A 287 -6.17 40.84 19.47
N THR A 288 -5.07 40.09 19.30
CA THR A 288 -3.97 39.98 20.28
C THR A 288 -2.64 40.60 19.83
N LEU A 289 -2.64 41.35 18.72
CA LEU A 289 -1.45 41.95 18.10
C LEU A 289 -0.52 42.70 19.07
N ARG A 290 -1.09 43.36 20.07
CA ARG A 290 -0.41 44.24 21.03
C ARG A 290 -0.82 43.88 22.45
N SER A 291 0.17 43.60 23.29
CA SER A 291 -0.04 43.30 24.71
C SER A 291 -0.52 44.54 25.48
N ALA A 292 -1.47 44.34 26.42
CA ALA A 292 -1.99 45.39 27.28
C ALA A 292 -0.92 46.07 28.16
N THR A 293 0.22 45.42 28.43
CA THR A 293 1.29 45.96 29.28
C THR A 293 2.34 46.78 28.53
N GLU A 294 2.48 46.60 27.22
CA GLU A 294 3.40 47.39 26.37
C GLU A 294 2.78 47.63 24.97
N PRO A 295 1.79 48.53 24.82
CA PRO A 295 1.02 48.68 23.57
C PRO A 295 1.85 49.05 22.32
N GLN A 296 3.06 49.58 22.52
CA GLN A 296 3.92 50.04 21.42
C GLN A 296 4.62 48.90 20.68
N ARG A 297 4.75 47.69 21.24
CA ARG A 297 5.50 46.57 20.63
C ARG A 297 4.57 45.44 20.16
N PRO A 298 4.83 44.84 18.98
CA PRO A 298 4.08 43.68 18.50
C PRO A 298 4.32 42.45 19.38
N ASP A 299 3.30 41.64 19.57
CA ASP A 299 3.36 40.43 20.40
C ASP A 299 3.75 39.19 19.58
N HIS A 300 3.18 39.00 18.40
CA HIS A 300 3.35 37.79 17.59
C HIS A 300 4.60 37.81 16.69
N SER A 301 5.22 36.64 16.50
CA SER A 301 6.22 36.40 15.45
C SER A 301 6.09 35.02 14.81
N VAL A 302 6.43 34.89 13.52
CA VAL A 302 6.48 33.64 12.77
C VAL A 302 7.95 33.28 12.48
N THR A 303 8.29 32.00 12.54
CA THR A 303 9.64 31.51 12.21
C THR A 303 9.90 31.63 10.71
N ASN A 304 11.12 32.04 10.35
CA ASN A 304 11.57 32.07 8.96
C ASN A 304 11.67 30.65 8.38
N ALA A 305 11.45 30.53 7.08
CA ALA A 305 11.82 29.35 6.31
C ALA A 305 13.31 29.04 6.40
N ALA A 306 13.67 27.77 6.22
CA ALA A 306 15.06 27.38 5.96
C ALA A 306 15.55 27.97 4.62
N PRO A 307 16.88 28.06 4.39
CA PRO A 307 17.42 28.46 3.08
C PRO A 307 16.88 27.55 1.98
N LEU A 308 16.44 28.11 0.84
CA LEU A 308 15.93 27.30 -0.27
C LEU A 308 16.99 26.26 -0.71
N ASP A 309 16.71 24.98 -0.58
CA ASP A 309 17.63 23.87 -0.89
C ASP A 309 17.42 23.44 -2.34
N LEU A 310 18.10 24.15 -3.24
CA LEU A 310 18.00 24.00 -4.69
C LEU A 310 19.32 23.50 -5.29
N ALA A 311 19.22 22.77 -6.40
CA ALA A 311 20.38 22.24 -7.12
C ALA A 311 21.31 23.35 -7.65
N ALA A 312 22.57 23.00 -7.91
CA ALA A 312 23.51 23.93 -8.53
C ALA A 312 23.06 24.28 -9.96
N ALA A 313 22.94 25.57 -10.25
CA ALA A 313 22.58 26.06 -11.58
C ALA A 313 23.83 26.23 -12.45
N ASP A 314 23.70 25.96 -13.75
CA ASP A 314 24.71 26.38 -14.73
C ASP A 314 24.52 27.88 -15.00
N LEU A 315 25.47 28.69 -14.54
CA LEU A 315 25.35 30.14 -14.50
C LEU A 315 26.35 30.78 -15.48
N PRO A 316 25.90 31.73 -16.33
CA PRO A 316 26.75 32.29 -17.38
C PRO A 316 27.89 33.17 -16.86
N LEU A 317 27.87 33.51 -15.56
CA LEU A 317 28.83 34.38 -14.89
C LEU A 317 29.08 33.84 -13.47
N PRO A 318 30.31 33.93 -12.93
CA PRO A 318 30.59 33.59 -11.53
C PRO A 318 29.73 34.44 -10.57
N PRO A 319 29.00 33.84 -9.62
CA PRO A 319 28.03 34.57 -8.78
C PRO A 319 28.66 35.74 -8.01
N TYR A 320 29.85 35.55 -7.43
CA TYR A 320 30.57 36.60 -6.71
C TYR A 320 30.92 37.80 -7.62
N ALA A 321 31.40 37.54 -8.84
CA ALA A 321 31.77 38.60 -9.78
C ALA A 321 30.54 39.42 -10.23
N LEU A 322 29.40 38.76 -10.49
CA LEU A 322 28.13 39.45 -10.78
C LEU A 322 27.69 40.33 -9.59
N GLY A 323 27.86 39.84 -8.36
CA GLY A 323 27.50 40.58 -7.15
C GLY A 323 28.34 41.85 -6.94
N VAL A 324 29.65 41.78 -7.22
CA VAL A 324 30.53 42.96 -7.21
C VAL A 324 30.03 44.01 -8.22
N GLU A 325 29.84 43.61 -9.47
CA GLU A 325 29.47 44.52 -10.57
C GLU A 325 28.13 45.23 -10.33
N LEU A 326 27.09 44.49 -9.90
CA LEU A 326 25.77 45.05 -9.54
C LEU A 326 25.84 46.10 -8.40
N SER A 327 26.94 46.16 -7.66
CA SER A 327 27.14 47.10 -6.57
C SER A 327 28.02 48.31 -6.91
N THR A 328 28.52 48.43 -8.15
CA THR A 328 29.43 49.52 -8.59
C THR A 328 28.77 50.46 -9.59
N ARG A 329 29.31 51.69 -9.75
CA ARG A 329 28.77 52.67 -10.71
C ARG A 329 29.52 52.70 -12.04
N SER A 330 30.76 52.21 -12.09
CA SER A 330 31.47 51.98 -13.35
C SER A 330 32.54 50.89 -13.23
N ALA A 331 32.85 50.24 -14.35
CA ALA A 331 33.97 49.30 -14.46
C ALA A 331 35.35 49.91 -14.14
N THR A 332 35.46 51.25 -14.09
CA THR A 332 36.65 51.95 -13.61
C THR A 332 36.81 51.92 -12.09
N GLU A 333 35.71 51.83 -11.30
CA GLU A 333 35.78 51.68 -9.84
C GLU A 333 36.24 50.27 -9.45
N LEU A 334 35.92 49.23 -10.25
CA LEU A 334 36.33 47.84 -10.00
C LEU A 334 37.85 47.64 -9.87
N VAL A 335 38.65 48.53 -10.46
CA VAL A 335 40.12 48.45 -10.42
C VAL A 335 40.71 49.14 -9.17
N GLU A 336 39.99 50.09 -8.57
CA GLU A 336 40.40 50.80 -7.35
C GLU A 336 39.81 50.21 -6.05
N LEU A 337 38.77 49.37 -6.17
CA LEU A 337 37.90 48.97 -5.06
C LEU A 337 38.57 48.15 -3.94
N ASP A 338 39.31 47.09 -4.31
CA ASP A 338 40.28 46.43 -3.41
C ASP A 338 41.10 45.35 -4.15
N PRO A 339 42.42 45.19 -3.86
CA PRO A 339 43.19 44.03 -4.33
C PRO A 339 42.59 42.68 -3.90
N GLU A 340 41.99 42.59 -2.70
CA GLU A 340 41.37 41.38 -2.17
C GLU A 340 40.06 41.03 -2.94
N ILE A 341 39.25 42.03 -3.31
CA ILE A 341 38.05 41.84 -4.16
C ILE A 341 38.47 41.34 -5.55
N ALA A 342 39.48 41.96 -6.16
CA ALA A 342 39.96 41.58 -7.49
C ALA A 342 40.46 40.13 -7.54
N VAL A 343 41.20 39.70 -6.50
CA VAL A 343 41.65 38.30 -6.35
C VAL A 343 40.48 37.33 -6.25
N TYR A 344 39.44 37.62 -5.45
CA TYR A 344 38.27 36.75 -5.36
C TYR A 344 37.44 36.72 -6.66
N ALA A 345 37.27 37.86 -7.33
CA ALA A 345 36.54 37.94 -8.59
C ALA A 345 37.23 37.14 -9.72
N HIS A 346 38.56 37.24 -9.85
CA HIS A 346 39.33 36.50 -10.84
C HIS A 346 39.49 35.02 -10.46
N GLY A 347 39.74 34.72 -9.17
CA GLY A 347 39.91 33.36 -8.67
C GLY A 347 38.64 32.51 -8.80
N ALA A 348 37.46 33.11 -8.66
CA ALA A 348 36.17 32.44 -8.88
C ALA A 348 35.83 32.24 -10.37
N ALA A 349 36.52 32.91 -11.29
CA ALA A 349 36.22 32.88 -12.73
C ALA A 349 37.03 31.83 -13.52
N GLY A 350 38.22 31.46 -13.05
CA GLY A 350 39.07 30.44 -13.71
C GLY A 350 39.62 30.84 -15.09
N GLY A 351 39.43 32.09 -15.54
CA GLY A 351 39.83 32.60 -16.84
C GLY A 351 39.54 34.10 -16.99
N GLU A 352 39.71 34.65 -18.20
CA GLU A 352 39.33 36.04 -18.48
C GLU A 352 37.81 36.22 -18.35
N LEU A 353 37.39 37.12 -17.45
CA LEU A 353 35.99 37.55 -17.33
C LEU A 353 35.57 38.27 -18.62
N ASP A 354 34.50 37.82 -19.27
CA ASP A 354 33.89 38.58 -20.37
C ASP A 354 33.20 39.83 -19.80
N ALA A 355 33.98 40.91 -19.72
CA ALA A 355 33.55 42.21 -19.25
C ALA A 355 32.36 42.78 -20.06
N ARG A 356 32.12 42.32 -21.30
CA ARG A 356 30.92 42.72 -22.06
C ARG A 356 29.68 41.95 -21.60
N ALA A 357 29.77 40.64 -21.42
CA ALA A 357 28.65 39.85 -20.89
C ALA A 357 28.27 40.32 -19.48
N LEU A 358 29.28 40.56 -18.64
CA LEU A 358 29.16 41.05 -17.27
C LEU A 358 28.48 42.45 -17.23
N ALA A 359 28.96 43.40 -18.04
CA ALA A 359 28.36 44.74 -18.15
C ALA A 359 26.95 44.73 -18.75
N VAL A 360 26.64 43.83 -19.70
CA VAL A 360 25.29 43.70 -20.29
C VAL A 360 24.29 43.19 -19.26
N VAL A 361 24.67 42.24 -18.40
CA VAL A 361 23.80 41.76 -17.31
C VAL A 361 23.66 42.82 -16.22
N ALA A 362 24.74 43.50 -15.83
CA ALA A 362 24.69 44.58 -14.84
C ALA A 362 23.85 45.78 -15.31
N ALA A 363 23.90 46.13 -16.59
CA ALA A 363 23.09 47.21 -17.19
C ALA A 363 21.57 46.98 -17.12
N ALA A 364 21.11 45.76 -16.85
CA ALA A 364 19.69 45.46 -16.64
C ALA A 364 19.19 45.87 -15.24
N GLY A 365 20.07 46.18 -14.29
CA GLY A 365 19.70 46.66 -12.94
C GLY A 365 18.88 45.67 -12.11
N ARG A 366 19.03 44.37 -12.35
CA ARG A 366 18.27 43.27 -11.74
C ARG A 366 19.13 42.00 -11.60
N ILE A 367 18.81 41.14 -10.64
CA ILE A 367 19.42 39.81 -10.53
C ILE A 367 18.63 38.83 -11.40
N PRO A 368 19.25 38.12 -12.37
CA PRO A 368 18.52 37.15 -13.18
C PRO A 368 18.01 35.97 -12.33
N VAL A 369 16.76 35.54 -12.57
CA VAL A 369 16.09 34.47 -11.81
C VAL A 369 16.93 33.19 -11.64
N PRO A 370 17.73 32.70 -12.61
CA PRO A 370 18.63 31.56 -12.41
C PRO A 370 19.60 31.72 -11.22
N PHE A 371 20.05 32.94 -10.92
CA PHE A 371 20.88 33.22 -9.75
C PHE A 371 20.05 33.23 -8.45
N LEU A 372 18.81 33.76 -8.49
CA LEU A 372 17.87 33.72 -7.36
C LEU A 372 17.31 32.31 -7.06
N ARG A 373 17.52 31.34 -7.96
CA ARG A 373 17.14 29.94 -7.80
C ARG A 373 18.34 28.97 -7.86
N ALA A 374 19.55 29.49 -7.81
CA ALA A 374 20.77 28.68 -7.73
C ALA A 374 20.92 28.01 -6.36
N SER A 375 21.91 27.12 -6.22
CA SER A 375 22.24 26.49 -4.93
C SER A 375 22.57 27.51 -3.83
N VAL A 376 22.39 27.10 -2.57
CA VAL A 376 22.71 27.93 -1.39
C VAL A 376 24.15 28.47 -1.45
N ALA A 377 25.10 27.66 -1.91
CA ALA A 377 26.50 28.07 -2.09
C ALA A 377 26.66 29.18 -3.16
N GLN A 378 26.00 29.04 -4.32
CA GLN A 378 26.05 30.05 -5.39
C GLN A 378 25.36 31.35 -4.97
N ARG A 379 24.23 31.28 -4.27
CA ARG A 379 23.54 32.47 -3.73
C ARG A 379 24.32 33.17 -2.61
N ARG A 380 24.97 32.42 -1.71
CA ARG A 380 25.89 32.99 -0.72
C ARG A 380 27.08 33.69 -1.39
N ALA A 381 27.66 33.12 -2.45
CA ALA A 381 28.72 33.78 -3.21
C ALA A 381 28.27 35.07 -3.90
N LEU A 382 27.05 35.11 -4.48
CA LEU A 382 26.46 36.34 -5.03
C LEU A 382 26.25 37.42 -3.95
N LEU A 383 25.69 37.03 -2.81
CA LEU A 383 25.47 37.94 -1.69
C LEU A 383 26.81 38.48 -1.15
N ALA A 384 27.84 37.63 -1.03
CA ALA A 384 29.17 38.07 -0.62
C ALA A 384 29.77 39.11 -1.59
N GLY A 385 29.62 38.92 -2.92
CA GLY A 385 30.08 39.90 -3.90
C GLY A 385 29.41 41.28 -3.74
N LEU A 386 28.08 41.30 -3.57
CA LEU A 386 27.32 42.53 -3.30
C LEU A 386 27.77 43.22 -2.01
N LEU A 387 28.00 42.43 -0.95
CA LEU A 387 28.35 42.94 0.37
C LEU A 387 29.82 43.35 0.50
N ASP A 388 30.73 42.72 -0.22
CA ASP A 388 32.14 43.09 -0.24
C ASP A 388 32.40 44.32 -1.10
N ALA A 389 31.64 44.53 -2.18
CA ALA A 389 31.67 45.77 -2.95
C ALA A 389 30.98 46.94 -2.23
N GLY A 390 29.68 46.85 -1.93
CA GLY A 390 28.88 47.98 -1.40
C GLY A 390 28.34 47.83 0.03
N GLY A 391 28.46 46.64 0.62
CA GLY A 391 27.95 46.37 1.98
C GLY A 391 28.81 47.00 3.07
N THR A 392 28.18 47.33 4.19
CA THR A 392 28.83 47.83 5.42
C THR A 392 28.27 47.12 6.66
N VAL A 393 29.02 47.13 7.75
CA VAL A 393 28.60 46.61 9.05
C VAL A 393 28.34 47.79 9.98
N ALA A 394 27.09 47.98 10.38
CA ALA A 394 26.66 49.02 11.30
C ALA A 394 27.25 48.83 12.72
N ALA A 395 27.12 49.83 13.58
CA ALA A 395 27.70 49.81 14.93
C ALA A 395 27.07 48.78 15.87
N ASP A 396 25.84 48.35 15.57
CA ASP A 396 25.09 47.28 16.23
C ASP A 396 25.33 45.89 15.61
N GLY A 397 26.18 45.80 14.59
CA GLY A 397 26.47 44.56 13.87
C GLY A 397 25.52 44.25 12.71
N ALA A 398 24.48 45.05 12.46
CA ALA A 398 23.60 44.83 11.30
C ALA A 398 24.37 45.04 9.99
N VAL A 399 24.07 44.22 8.99
CA VAL A 399 24.60 44.36 7.62
C VAL A 399 23.71 45.32 6.84
N GLN A 400 24.31 46.35 6.25
CA GLN A 400 23.63 47.37 5.46
C GLN A 400 24.20 47.44 4.04
N LEU A 401 23.33 47.48 3.04
CA LEU A 401 23.69 47.56 1.62
C LEU A 401 22.77 48.55 0.91
N ALA A 402 23.35 49.54 0.22
CA ALA A 402 22.61 50.45 -0.65
C ALA A 402 22.85 50.05 -2.12
N VAL A 403 21.77 49.88 -2.89
CA VAL A 403 21.82 49.43 -4.29
C VAL A 403 21.20 50.45 -5.24
N LEU A 404 21.60 50.38 -6.51
CA LEU A 404 21.31 51.40 -7.53
C LEU A 404 20.00 51.12 -8.28
N GLY A 405 18.89 51.05 -7.54
CA GLY A 405 17.55 50.89 -8.11
C GLY A 405 16.58 50.17 -7.17
N ALA A 406 15.28 50.42 -7.33
CA ALA A 406 14.24 49.74 -6.52
C ALA A 406 14.09 48.26 -6.92
N ASP A 407 14.22 47.97 -8.21
CA ASP A 407 14.16 46.62 -8.76
C ASP A 407 15.30 45.74 -8.20
N LEU A 408 16.54 46.24 -8.26
CA LEU A 408 17.70 45.55 -7.67
C LEU A 408 17.55 45.38 -6.15
N ALA A 409 16.95 46.35 -5.45
CA ALA A 409 16.69 46.22 -4.02
C ALA A 409 15.69 45.11 -3.71
N GLU A 410 14.66 44.92 -4.54
CA GLU A 410 13.71 43.83 -4.39
C GLU A 410 14.34 42.46 -4.70
N ASP A 411 15.15 42.37 -5.76
CA ASP A 411 15.86 41.13 -6.12
C ASP A 411 16.89 40.74 -5.04
N VAL A 412 17.62 41.71 -4.47
CA VAL A 412 18.57 41.47 -3.37
C VAL A 412 17.83 41.14 -2.06
N ARG A 413 16.64 41.72 -1.82
CA ARG A 413 15.77 41.33 -0.71
C ARG A 413 15.32 39.87 -0.86
N GLU A 414 14.92 39.46 -2.05
CA GLU A 414 14.59 38.06 -2.35
C GLU A 414 15.81 37.13 -2.16
N LEU A 415 17.01 37.54 -2.62
CA LEU A 415 18.25 36.80 -2.40
C LEU A 415 18.51 36.56 -0.90
N ILE A 416 18.43 37.60 -0.07
CA ILE A 416 18.66 37.50 1.38
C ILE A 416 17.60 36.63 2.05
N VAL A 417 16.31 36.80 1.70
CA VAL A 417 15.21 36.01 2.28
C VAL A 417 15.27 34.54 1.85
N SER A 418 15.70 34.26 0.61
CA SER A 418 15.92 32.89 0.10
C SER A 418 17.05 32.14 0.82
N LEU A 419 17.90 32.84 1.57
CA LEU A 419 18.96 32.29 2.42
C LEU A 419 18.52 32.15 3.90
N GLY A 420 17.21 32.25 4.19
CA GLY A 420 16.63 32.09 5.53
C GLY A 420 16.70 33.34 6.43
N HIS A 421 17.15 34.47 5.90
CA HIS A 421 17.32 35.72 6.65
C HIS A 421 16.10 36.65 6.55
N THR A 422 16.02 37.64 7.45
CA THR A 422 14.98 38.69 7.41
C THR A 422 15.61 39.99 6.93
N ALA A 423 15.21 40.49 5.76
CA ALA A 423 15.70 41.74 5.19
C ALA A 423 14.64 42.84 5.24
N ARG A 424 15.02 44.00 5.76
CA ARG A 424 14.21 45.22 5.80
C ARG A 424 14.71 46.20 4.74
N SER A 425 13.80 46.92 4.09
CA SER A 425 14.15 48.08 3.26
C SER A 425 13.63 49.35 3.94
N ASP A 426 14.48 50.36 4.09
CA ASP A 426 14.10 51.63 4.74
C ASP A 426 13.59 52.68 3.73
N ASP A 427 14.31 52.88 2.62
CA ASP A 427 13.96 53.88 1.57
C ASP A 427 13.79 53.25 0.16
N GLY A 428 13.50 51.95 0.07
CA GLY A 428 13.34 51.23 -1.21
C GLY A 428 14.63 50.99 -2.01
N HIS A 429 15.77 51.55 -1.56
CA HIS A 429 17.10 51.39 -2.17
C HIS A 429 18.17 50.94 -1.18
N ALA A 430 17.92 51.10 0.12
CA ALA A 430 18.79 50.63 1.20
C ALA A 430 18.14 49.41 1.87
N LEU A 431 18.93 48.34 2.02
CA LEU A 431 18.57 47.10 2.67
C LEU A 431 19.40 46.92 3.94
N SER A 432 18.75 46.43 5.00
CA SER A 432 19.41 46.05 6.25
C SER A 432 18.93 44.68 6.72
N PHE A 433 19.85 43.84 7.17
CA PHE A 433 19.55 42.53 7.76
C PHE A 433 20.59 42.15 8.83
N ALA A 434 20.24 41.21 9.70
CA ALA A 434 21.14 40.65 10.70
C ALA A 434 21.30 39.15 10.47
N THR A 435 22.52 38.63 10.64
CA THR A 435 22.85 37.21 10.46
C THR A 435 24.09 36.84 11.28
N ASP A 436 24.25 35.56 11.61
CA ASP A 436 25.50 34.99 12.12
C ASP A 436 26.34 34.34 11.02
N ASP A 437 25.79 34.17 9.82
CA ASP A 437 26.48 33.55 8.68
C ASP A 437 27.69 34.39 8.23
N GLU A 438 28.74 33.73 7.74
CA GLU A 438 29.86 34.41 7.07
C GLU A 438 29.41 34.91 5.68
N VAL A 439 28.78 36.09 5.66
CA VAL A 439 28.26 36.75 4.44
C VAL A 439 29.25 37.70 3.75
N PHE A 440 30.47 37.85 4.29
CA PHE A 440 31.57 38.61 3.70
C PHE A 440 32.78 37.69 3.47
N TRP A 441 33.43 37.78 2.31
CA TRP A 441 34.71 37.11 2.05
C TRP A 441 35.90 38.01 2.45
N LEU A 442 35.77 39.34 2.31
CA LEU A 442 36.81 40.29 2.72
C LEU A 442 37.13 40.16 4.21
N GLN A 443 38.39 39.87 4.53
CA GLN A 443 38.83 39.64 5.91
C GLN A 443 38.47 40.80 6.86
N ARG A 444 38.63 42.05 6.40
CA ARG A 444 38.30 43.23 7.22
C ARG A 444 36.81 43.34 7.54
N LYS A 445 35.92 43.03 6.58
CA LYS A 445 34.46 43.13 6.79
C LYS A 445 33.97 41.94 7.62
N ARG A 446 34.51 40.75 7.35
CA ARG A 446 34.27 39.53 8.16
C ARG A 446 34.69 39.71 9.62
N LEU A 447 35.86 40.30 9.87
CA LEU A 447 36.32 40.61 11.23
C LEU A 447 35.43 41.67 11.89
N ALA A 448 35.10 42.76 11.20
CA ALA A 448 34.21 43.80 11.72
C ALA A 448 32.80 43.26 12.03
N HIS A 449 32.25 42.36 11.19
CA HIS A 449 30.98 41.68 11.44
C HIS A 449 31.06 40.81 12.70
N LYS A 450 32.13 40.01 12.83
CA LYS A 450 32.36 39.15 13.99
C LYS A 450 32.57 39.92 15.30
N GLU A 451 33.29 41.04 15.27
CA GLU A 451 33.53 41.89 16.44
C GLU A 451 32.29 42.68 16.88
N ARG A 452 31.45 43.14 15.94
CA ARG A 452 30.27 43.98 16.22
C ARG A 452 29.02 43.13 16.50
N GLY A 453 28.82 42.03 15.76
CA GLY A 453 27.69 41.12 15.91
C GLY A 453 27.64 40.36 17.24
N ALA A 454 28.78 40.25 17.94
CA ALA A 454 28.85 39.64 19.28
C ALA A 454 28.05 40.39 20.37
N ARG A 455 27.41 41.53 20.06
CA ARG A 455 26.68 42.39 21.00
C ARG A 455 25.16 42.45 20.79
N THR A 456 24.62 41.79 19.76
CA THR A 456 23.19 41.89 19.41
C THR A 456 22.47 40.54 19.43
N SER A 457 21.48 40.44 20.33
CA SER A 457 20.66 39.25 20.59
C SER A 457 19.23 39.33 20.00
N ALA A 458 18.95 40.32 19.15
CA ALA A 458 17.60 40.61 18.67
C ALA A 458 17.27 39.87 17.36
N GLY A 459 16.31 38.94 17.43
CA GLY A 459 15.50 38.54 16.26
C GLY A 459 16.11 37.52 15.28
N ARG A 460 16.91 36.56 15.76
CA ARG A 460 17.45 35.48 14.90
C ARG A 460 16.33 34.52 14.48
N GLY A 461 16.11 34.37 13.18
CA GLY A 461 15.22 33.36 12.60
C GLY A 461 13.70 33.60 12.71
N VAL A 462 13.24 34.79 13.10
CA VAL A 462 11.79 35.10 13.24
C VAL A 462 11.41 36.47 12.67
N ARG A 463 10.20 36.59 12.13
CA ARG A 463 9.53 37.84 11.68
C ARG A 463 8.39 38.20 12.62
N PHE A 464 8.32 39.43 13.11
CA PHE A 464 7.20 39.88 13.96
C PHE A 464 6.00 40.31 13.11
N ILE A 465 4.78 40.06 13.56
CA ILE A 465 3.55 40.61 12.95
C ILE A 465 3.30 41.99 13.55
N THR A 466 3.35 43.03 12.73
CA THR A 466 3.35 44.44 13.15
C THR A 466 1.99 45.11 13.09
N ASP A 467 1.13 44.65 12.19
CA ASP A 467 -0.24 45.12 12.00
C ASP A 467 -1.13 44.01 11.40
N VAL A 468 -2.42 43.97 11.74
CA VAL A 468 -3.40 43.09 11.08
C VAL A 468 -4.71 43.84 10.91
N ARG A 469 -5.09 44.10 9.67
CA ARG A 469 -6.20 45.01 9.33
C ARG A 469 -7.32 44.26 8.62
N PRO A 470 -8.60 44.36 9.05
CA PRO A 470 -9.71 43.82 8.29
C PRO A 470 -9.86 44.58 6.97
N ILE A 471 -10.07 43.84 5.89
CA ILE A 471 -10.31 44.38 4.54
C ILE A 471 -11.65 43.88 3.98
N PRO A 472 -12.19 44.50 2.92
CA PRO A 472 -13.28 43.92 2.16
C PRO A 472 -12.96 42.49 1.70
N SER A 473 -13.96 41.61 1.68
CA SER A 473 -13.78 40.21 1.28
C SER A 473 -13.18 40.12 -0.13
N VAL A 474 -12.02 39.49 -0.25
CA VAL A 474 -11.40 39.15 -1.53
C VAL A 474 -11.59 37.67 -1.85
N PRO A 475 -11.49 37.25 -3.13
CA PRO A 475 -11.45 35.84 -3.46
C PRO A 475 -10.19 35.18 -2.87
N VAL A 476 -10.37 34.14 -2.07
CA VAL A 476 -9.30 33.38 -1.41
C VAL A 476 -9.32 31.91 -1.81
N ARG A 477 -8.18 31.22 -1.75
CA ARG A 477 -8.02 29.80 -2.13
C ARG A 477 -6.96 29.14 -1.24
N CYS A 478 -7.04 27.83 -1.11
CA CYS A 478 -6.08 27.02 -0.36
C CYS A 478 -5.44 26.00 -1.30
N ILE A 479 -4.17 25.69 -1.08
CA ILE A 479 -3.47 24.55 -1.69
C ILE A 479 -2.97 23.58 -0.63
N GLN A 480 -2.63 22.38 -1.07
CA GLN A 480 -2.00 21.34 -0.28
C GLN A 480 -0.75 20.85 -1.03
N VAL A 481 0.30 20.55 -0.29
CA VAL A 481 1.60 20.11 -0.79
C VAL A 481 1.99 18.75 -0.22
N ASP A 482 2.92 18.04 -0.86
CA ASP A 482 3.44 16.73 -0.43
C ASP A 482 4.54 16.78 0.66
N ALA A 483 4.92 17.97 1.12
CA ALA A 483 5.88 18.15 2.22
C ALA A 483 5.41 17.46 3.53
N GLU A 484 6.37 16.90 4.28
CA GLU A 484 6.16 16.13 5.52
C GLU A 484 5.47 16.95 6.64
N ASP A 485 5.74 18.26 6.69
CA ASP A 485 5.12 19.20 7.61
C ASP A 485 3.77 19.77 7.09
N HIS A 486 3.43 19.46 5.83
CA HIS A 486 2.33 20.02 5.05
C HIS A 486 2.31 21.56 4.95
N LEU A 487 3.47 22.20 5.13
CA LEU A 487 3.65 23.65 5.07
C LEU A 487 4.26 24.05 3.71
N PHE A 488 3.86 25.20 3.17
CA PHE A 488 4.42 25.75 1.94
C PHE A 488 4.71 27.25 2.09
N LEU A 489 5.66 27.77 1.30
CA LEU A 489 6.13 29.15 1.42
C LEU A 489 5.24 30.15 0.67
N ALA A 490 4.44 30.90 1.44
CA ALA A 490 3.58 31.96 0.92
C ALA A 490 4.19 33.35 1.03
N GLY A 491 3.89 34.20 0.04
CA GLY A 491 4.34 35.59 -0.08
C GLY A 491 5.83 35.73 -0.37
N ARG A 492 6.25 36.96 -0.71
CA ARG A 492 7.67 37.34 -0.90
C ARG A 492 8.52 37.17 0.37
N GLY A 493 7.88 37.05 1.53
CA GLY A 493 8.51 36.77 2.83
C GLY A 493 8.73 35.29 3.16
N LEU A 494 8.20 34.35 2.35
CA LEU A 494 8.33 32.90 2.51
C LEU A 494 7.79 32.34 3.85
N ILE A 495 6.46 32.23 4.00
CA ILE A 495 5.80 31.97 5.31
C ILE A 495 4.91 30.67 5.33
N PRO A 496 4.91 29.79 6.39
CA PRO A 496 4.32 28.41 6.37
C PRO A 496 3.03 28.11 7.23
N THR A 497 2.18 27.08 6.91
CA THR A 497 0.79 26.84 7.51
C THR A 497 0.14 25.38 7.47
N HIS A 498 -0.48 24.76 8.55
CA HIS A 498 -1.32 23.48 8.50
C HIS A 498 -2.33 23.16 9.69
N ASN A 499 -3.03 21.99 9.74
CA ASN A 499 -4.08 21.46 10.70
C ASN A 499 -4.31 19.92 10.57
N SER A 500 -4.62 19.15 11.66
CA SER A 500 -5.96 18.45 11.81
C SER A 500 -6.56 18.31 13.27
N THR A 501 -7.36 17.25 13.60
CA THR A 501 -8.29 17.17 14.80
C THR A 501 -8.72 15.83 15.48
N LEU A 502 -9.53 14.92 14.85
CA LEU A 502 -10.67 14.24 15.56
C LEU A 502 -10.40 13.23 16.69
N GLY A 503 -9.77 12.06 16.44
CA GLY A 503 -9.95 10.79 17.21
C GLY A 503 -9.80 10.86 18.74
N LEU A 504 -9.23 11.96 19.21
CA LEU A 504 -9.21 12.46 20.57
C LEU A 504 -10.56 12.42 21.32
N ASP A 505 -11.69 12.70 20.68
CA ASP A 505 -12.98 12.81 21.39
C ASP A 505 -13.48 11.46 21.95
N ILE A 506 -13.26 10.38 21.21
CA ILE A 506 -13.61 9.01 21.63
C ILE A 506 -12.69 8.59 22.79
N ALA A 507 -11.39 8.88 22.68
CA ALA A 507 -10.43 8.63 23.76
C ALA A 507 -10.76 9.41 25.04
N ARG A 508 -11.20 10.68 24.90
CA ARG A 508 -11.68 11.52 26.01
C ARG A 508 -12.93 10.93 26.67
N SER A 509 -13.90 10.44 25.88
CA SER A 509 -15.10 9.80 26.42
C SER A 509 -14.74 8.55 27.25
N ALA A 510 -13.98 7.63 26.66
CA ALA A 510 -13.58 6.38 27.31
C ALA A 510 -12.85 6.62 28.65
N THR A 511 -11.92 7.59 28.69
CA THR A 511 -11.07 7.83 29.86
C THR A 511 -11.72 8.76 30.88
N VAL A 512 -12.15 9.96 30.49
CA VAL A 512 -12.64 10.98 31.43
C VAL A 512 -14.03 10.63 31.96
N LYS A 513 -14.97 10.22 31.10
CA LYS A 513 -16.35 9.92 31.53
C LYS A 513 -16.51 8.50 32.10
N HIS A 514 -15.77 7.53 31.58
CA HIS A 514 -15.98 6.11 31.86
C HIS A 514 -14.80 5.41 32.57
N HIS A 515 -13.68 6.12 32.78
CA HIS A 515 -12.47 5.60 33.44
C HIS A 515 -11.93 4.29 32.85
N LEU A 516 -12.11 4.09 31.55
CA LEU A 516 -11.54 2.98 30.80
C LEU A 516 -10.16 3.37 30.25
N PRO A 517 -9.08 2.64 30.60
CA PRO A 517 -7.73 2.95 30.15
C PRO A 517 -7.57 2.98 28.63
N ALA A 518 -7.05 4.08 28.09
CA ALA A 518 -6.85 4.26 26.64
C ALA A 518 -5.47 4.83 26.32
N VAL A 519 -4.96 4.54 25.11
CA VAL A 519 -3.71 5.12 24.59
C VAL A 519 -3.93 5.80 23.25
N ILE A 520 -3.34 6.98 23.08
CA ILE A 520 -3.24 7.70 21.79
C ILE A 520 -1.78 7.65 21.33
N PHE A 521 -1.53 7.03 20.19
CA PHE A 521 -0.29 7.17 19.43
C PHE A 521 -0.50 8.28 18.38
N SER A 522 0.09 9.44 18.61
CA SER A 522 -0.04 10.58 17.71
C SER A 522 1.26 10.82 16.95
N LEU A 523 1.15 10.72 15.63
CA LEU A 523 2.23 10.91 14.68
C LEU A 523 2.18 12.32 14.06
N GLU A 524 1.01 12.99 14.09
CA GLU A 524 0.85 14.38 13.63
C GLU A 524 0.92 15.41 14.78
N MET A 525 0.37 15.13 15.97
CA MET A 525 0.14 16.12 17.02
C MET A 525 0.94 15.85 18.31
N SER A 526 1.51 16.91 18.90
CA SER A 526 2.21 16.80 20.18
C SER A 526 1.28 16.49 21.36
N LYS A 527 1.82 15.85 22.42
CA LYS A 527 1.17 15.63 23.72
C LYS A 527 0.53 16.91 24.28
N HIS A 528 1.20 18.05 24.15
CA HIS A 528 0.69 19.33 24.63
C HIS A 528 -0.54 19.79 23.85
N GLU A 529 -0.53 19.63 22.52
CA GLU A 529 -1.69 20.02 21.70
C GLU A 529 -2.91 19.14 21.99
N ILE A 530 -2.71 17.84 22.13
CA ILE A 530 -3.75 16.87 22.51
C ILE A 530 -4.34 17.24 23.88
N THR A 531 -3.49 17.49 24.88
CA THR A 531 -3.91 17.87 26.24
C THR A 531 -4.72 19.17 26.24
N MET A 532 -4.31 20.18 25.46
CA MET A 532 -5.01 21.46 25.35
C MET A 532 -6.39 21.31 24.69
N ARG A 533 -6.51 20.46 23.66
CA ARG A 533 -7.80 20.15 23.01
C ARG A 533 -8.72 19.38 23.96
N LEU A 534 -8.19 18.41 24.72
CA LEU A 534 -8.95 17.65 25.69
C LEU A 534 -9.49 18.53 26.83
N LEU A 535 -8.64 19.41 27.40
CA LEU A 535 -9.06 20.40 28.40
C LEU A 535 -10.13 21.36 27.85
N SER A 536 -10.00 21.82 26.60
CA SER A 536 -10.98 22.71 25.94
C SER A 536 -12.33 22.02 25.76
N ALA A 537 -12.33 20.78 25.28
CA ALA A 537 -13.52 19.98 25.04
C ALA A 537 -14.28 19.67 26.34
N GLU A 538 -13.57 19.44 27.44
CA GLU A 538 -14.16 19.07 28.74
C GLU A 538 -14.59 20.30 29.56
N ALA A 539 -13.71 21.28 29.73
CA ALA A 539 -14.00 22.49 30.51
C ALA A 539 -14.99 23.44 29.82
N LYS A 540 -15.33 23.20 28.54
CA LYS A 540 -16.14 24.11 27.69
C LYS A 540 -15.52 25.51 27.62
N VAL A 541 -14.19 25.57 27.65
CA VAL A 541 -13.42 26.80 27.48
C VAL A 541 -12.89 26.82 26.05
N PRO A 542 -13.10 27.88 25.25
CA PRO A 542 -12.72 27.85 23.84
C PRO A 542 -11.22 27.62 23.68
N LEU A 543 -10.82 26.75 22.75
CA LEU A 543 -9.41 26.35 22.59
C LEU A 543 -8.51 27.57 22.34
N HIS A 544 -9.04 28.59 21.66
CA HIS A 544 -8.34 29.84 21.41
C HIS A 544 -8.09 30.66 22.70
N HIS A 545 -9.02 30.69 23.66
CA HIS A 545 -8.77 31.32 24.98
C HIS A 545 -7.64 30.60 25.73
N MET A 546 -7.62 29.27 25.66
CA MET A 546 -6.57 28.46 26.27
C MET A 546 -5.20 28.68 25.60
N ARG A 547 -5.15 28.63 24.26
CA ARG A 547 -3.91 28.83 23.48
C ARG A 547 -3.37 30.26 23.57
N ALA A 548 -4.24 31.26 23.69
CA ALA A 548 -3.86 32.67 23.86
C ALA A 548 -3.53 33.04 25.32
N GLY A 549 -3.87 32.20 26.31
CA GLY A 549 -3.71 32.52 27.73
C GLY A 549 -4.69 33.59 28.24
N THR A 550 -5.67 34.00 27.43
CA THR A 550 -6.70 35.01 27.75
C THR A 550 -7.86 34.39 28.53
N LEU A 551 -7.55 33.54 29.50
CA LEU A 551 -8.51 32.87 30.36
C LEU A 551 -9.05 33.89 31.37
N SER A 552 -10.36 34.10 31.38
CA SER A 552 -11.02 34.85 32.45
C SER A 552 -10.93 34.08 33.77
N ASP A 553 -11.16 34.75 34.90
CA ASP A 553 -11.24 34.07 36.22
C ASP A 553 -12.33 32.97 36.23
N GLU A 554 -13.38 33.13 35.41
CA GLU A 554 -14.42 32.13 35.19
C GLU A 554 -13.90 30.92 34.38
N ASP A 555 -13.09 31.15 33.34
CA ASP A 555 -12.49 30.08 32.52
C ASP A 555 -11.41 29.33 33.30
N TRP A 556 -10.59 30.04 34.09
CA TRP A 556 -9.70 29.43 35.07
C TRP A 556 -10.46 28.58 36.08
N SER A 557 -11.60 29.06 36.57
CA SER A 557 -12.47 28.30 37.47
C SER A 557 -13.07 27.05 36.80
N LYS A 558 -13.48 27.13 35.51
CA LYS A 558 -13.96 25.98 34.73
C LYS A 558 -12.85 24.94 34.53
N LEU A 559 -11.65 25.38 34.16
CA LEU A 559 -10.48 24.52 33.98
C LEU A 559 -10.07 23.85 35.30
N ALA A 560 -9.88 24.61 36.37
CA ALA A 560 -9.49 24.06 37.67
C ALA A 560 -10.49 23.02 38.20
N ARG A 561 -11.80 23.21 37.96
CA ARG A 561 -12.83 22.24 38.33
C ARG A 561 -12.76 20.91 37.56
N ARG A 562 -12.31 20.92 36.30
CA ARG A 562 -12.18 19.71 35.45
C ARG A 562 -10.76 19.13 35.40
N MET A 563 -9.76 19.88 35.86
CA MET A 563 -8.37 19.46 35.85
C MET A 563 -8.11 18.22 36.72
N GLY A 564 -8.84 18.07 37.84
CA GLY A 564 -8.79 16.83 38.64
C GLY A 564 -9.31 15.62 37.88
N GLU A 565 -10.52 15.72 37.30
CA GLU A 565 -11.13 14.64 36.50
C GLU A 565 -10.26 14.21 35.31
N ILE A 566 -9.50 15.14 34.73
CA ILE A 566 -8.56 14.87 33.62
C ILE A 566 -7.24 14.29 34.12
N ALA A 567 -6.73 14.72 35.28
CA ALA A 567 -5.50 14.20 35.87
C ALA A 567 -5.66 12.76 36.40
N ASP A 568 -6.86 12.43 36.90
CA ASP A 568 -7.22 11.09 37.37
C ASP A 568 -7.62 10.14 36.22
N ALA A 569 -7.88 10.67 35.01
CA ALA A 569 -8.30 9.86 33.86
C ALA A 569 -7.16 8.97 33.34
N PRO A 570 -7.40 7.67 33.05
CA PRO A 570 -6.35 6.74 32.62
C PRO A 570 -6.02 6.86 31.11
N LEU A 571 -5.67 8.07 30.67
CA LEU A 571 -5.28 8.37 29.29
C LEU A 571 -3.76 8.43 29.15
N TYR A 572 -3.21 7.57 28.30
CA TYR A 572 -1.80 7.58 27.90
C TYR A 572 -1.66 8.22 26.53
N ILE A 573 -0.64 9.05 26.33
CA ILE A 573 -0.34 9.68 25.05
C ILE A 573 1.13 9.44 24.71
N ASP A 574 1.40 9.01 23.48
CA ASP A 574 2.73 8.90 22.90
C ASP A 574 2.78 9.75 21.62
N ASP A 575 3.72 10.68 21.55
CA ASP A 575 3.96 11.59 20.42
C ASP A 575 5.36 11.40 19.81
N SER A 576 5.91 10.18 19.95
CA SER A 576 7.17 9.80 19.32
C SER A 576 7.02 9.82 17.78
N PRO A 577 7.85 10.56 17.03
CA PRO A 577 7.77 10.58 15.57
C PRO A 577 8.22 9.26 14.96
N ASN A 578 7.76 8.96 13.74
CA ASN A 578 8.20 7.84 12.89
C ASN A 578 8.09 6.42 13.49
N MET A 579 7.26 6.23 14.52
CA MET A 579 7.08 4.93 15.18
C MET A 579 6.74 3.78 14.22
N THR A 580 7.41 2.65 14.45
CA THR A 580 7.10 1.40 13.72
C THR A 580 5.93 0.65 14.37
N MET A 581 5.28 -0.23 13.58
CA MET A 581 4.22 -1.12 14.08
C MET A 581 4.68 -2.00 15.27
N MET A 582 5.96 -2.41 15.27
CA MET A 582 6.54 -3.24 16.33
C MET A 582 6.60 -2.48 17.66
N GLU A 583 7.00 -1.22 17.65
CA GLU A 583 7.01 -0.36 18.83
C GLU A 583 5.61 -0.08 19.36
N ILE A 584 4.65 0.24 18.47
CA ILE A 584 3.24 0.45 18.84
C ILE A 584 2.71 -0.80 19.55
N ARG A 585 2.92 -1.99 18.98
CA ARG A 585 2.54 -3.27 19.60
C ARG A 585 3.23 -3.49 20.94
N ALA A 586 4.53 -3.29 21.04
CA ALA A 586 5.28 -3.51 22.28
C ALA A 586 4.82 -2.56 23.41
N LYS A 587 4.58 -1.28 23.11
CA LYS A 587 4.05 -0.29 24.06
C LYS A 587 2.61 -0.61 24.46
N ALA A 588 1.74 -0.97 23.51
CA ALA A 588 0.35 -1.36 23.77
C ALA A 588 0.25 -2.64 24.62
N ARG A 589 1.02 -3.70 24.31
CA ARG A 589 1.14 -4.91 25.16
C ARG A 589 1.55 -4.57 26.60
N ARG A 590 2.56 -3.71 26.77
CA ARG A 590 3.06 -3.29 28.09
C ARG A 590 2.00 -2.54 28.91
N LEU A 591 1.19 -1.69 28.26
CA LEU A 591 0.05 -1.02 28.88
C LEU A 591 -1.10 -1.98 29.19
N LYS A 592 -1.40 -2.95 28.31
CA LYS A 592 -2.41 -3.98 28.55
C LYS A 592 -2.08 -4.81 29.80
N GLN A 593 -0.83 -5.25 29.95
CA GLN A 593 -0.39 -6.04 31.11
C GLN A 593 -0.39 -5.25 32.43
N ARG A 594 -0.05 -3.96 32.42
CA ARG A 594 0.10 -3.15 33.64
C ARG A 594 -1.18 -2.43 34.08
N ASN A 595 -2.02 -2.06 33.12
CA ASN A 595 -3.11 -1.12 33.32
C ASN A 595 -4.43 -1.57 32.66
N ASP A 596 -4.53 -2.82 32.16
CA ASP A 596 -5.71 -3.39 31.50
C ASP A 596 -6.33 -2.44 30.44
N LEU A 597 -5.47 -2.04 29.49
CA LEU A 597 -5.82 -1.23 28.32
C LEU A 597 -7.14 -1.70 27.67
N LYS A 598 -8.01 -0.74 27.35
CA LYS A 598 -9.34 -0.95 26.75
C LYS A 598 -9.50 -0.30 25.37
N LEU A 599 -8.68 0.69 25.01
CA LEU A 599 -8.78 1.38 23.72
C LEU A 599 -7.40 1.82 23.21
N VAL A 600 -7.15 1.64 21.91
CA VAL A 600 -5.99 2.20 21.20
C VAL A 600 -6.49 3.17 20.13
N VAL A 601 -5.86 4.33 20.00
CA VAL A 601 -6.10 5.31 18.93
C VAL A 601 -4.76 5.64 18.26
N ILE A 602 -4.74 5.69 16.92
CA ILE A 602 -3.56 5.97 16.11
C ILE A 602 -3.88 7.09 15.12
N ASP A 603 -3.10 8.17 15.16
CA ASP A 603 -3.38 9.43 14.45
C ASP A 603 -2.13 9.94 13.69
N TYR A 604 -1.95 9.67 12.39
CA TYR A 604 -2.82 8.95 11.46
C TYR A 604 -2.10 7.86 10.66
N LEU A 605 -2.91 6.95 10.09
CA LEU A 605 -2.61 5.85 9.19
C LEU A 605 -1.32 6.03 8.39
N GLN A 606 -1.38 7.05 7.55
CA GLN A 606 -0.43 7.39 6.50
C GLN A 606 0.81 8.16 7.00
N LEU A 607 1.12 8.16 8.30
CA LEU A 607 2.42 8.58 8.88
C LEU A 607 3.24 7.44 9.49
N MET A 608 2.68 6.23 9.61
CA MET A 608 3.42 5.07 10.08
C MET A 608 4.55 4.68 9.12
N THR A 609 5.61 4.05 9.64
CA THR A 609 6.69 3.45 8.84
C THR A 609 6.84 1.96 9.14
N SER A 610 7.18 1.18 8.12
CA SER A 610 7.37 -0.28 8.22
C SER A 610 8.77 -0.69 8.69
N GLY A 611 9.71 0.25 8.80
CA GLY A 611 11.14 -0.01 9.06
C GLY A 611 11.86 -0.71 7.90
N LYS A 612 11.17 -1.01 6.79
CA LYS A 612 11.72 -1.69 5.61
C LYS A 612 11.60 -0.78 4.38
N ARG A 613 12.44 -1.00 3.37
CA ARG A 613 12.20 -0.44 2.03
C ARG A 613 11.08 -1.23 1.36
N VAL A 614 9.88 -0.64 1.34
CA VAL A 614 8.73 -1.11 0.55
C VAL A 614 8.63 -0.26 -0.72
N GLU A 615 8.28 -0.87 -1.86
CA GLU A 615 8.24 -0.15 -3.14
C GLU A 615 7.05 0.80 -3.30
N SER A 616 5.95 0.58 -2.57
CA SER A 616 4.73 1.37 -2.68
C SER A 616 4.09 1.64 -1.33
N ARG A 617 3.72 2.91 -1.09
CA ARG A 617 2.99 3.35 0.12
C ARG A 617 1.66 2.62 0.29
N GLN A 618 1.04 2.15 -0.80
CA GLN A 618 -0.21 1.40 -0.77
C GLN A 618 -0.05 -0.01 -0.18
N GLN A 619 1.06 -0.68 -0.49
CA GLN A 619 1.41 -1.96 0.12
C GLN A 619 1.69 -1.77 1.61
N GLU A 620 2.46 -0.74 1.96
CA GLU A 620 2.80 -0.41 3.34
C GLU A 620 1.55 -0.11 4.20
N VAL A 621 0.61 0.68 3.68
CA VAL A 621 -0.70 0.95 4.29
C VAL A 621 -1.55 -0.32 4.42
N SER A 622 -1.50 -1.24 3.45
CA SER A 622 -2.18 -2.55 3.53
C SER A 622 -1.59 -3.44 4.63
N GLU A 623 -0.26 -3.47 4.76
CA GLU A 623 0.43 -4.22 5.82
C GLU A 623 0.11 -3.64 7.21
N PHE A 624 0.04 -2.32 7.36
CA PHE A 624 -0.41 -1.68 8.60
C PHE A 624 -1.86 -2.07 8.95
N SER A 625 -2.78 -2.05 7.97
CA SER A 625 -4.18 -2.42 8.15
C SER A 625 -4.30 -3.83 8.77
N ARG A 626 -3.66 -4.83 8.15
CA ARG A 626 -3.61 -6.22 8.66
C ARG A 626 -2.96 -6.30 10.03
N ALA A 627 -1.84 -5.62 10.27
CA ALA A 627 -1.13 -5.68 11.54
C ALA A 627 -1.91 -5.03 12.70
N LEU A 628 -2.66 -3.96 12.45
CA LEU A 628 -3.56 -3.37 13.44
C LEU A 628 -4.75 -4.27 13.76
N LYS A 629 -5.30 -4.98 12.76
CA LYS A 629 -6.36 -5.97 13.02
C LYS A 629 -5.86 -7.16 13.84
N LEU A 630 -4.62 -7.59 13.62
CA LEU A 630 -3.99 -8.61 14.46
C LEU A 630 -3.74 -8.07 15.88
N LEU A 631 -3.23 -6.85 16.04
CA LEU A 631 -3.06 -6.19 17.34
C LEU A 631 -4.37 -6.07 18.12
N ALA A 632 -5.46 -5.68 17.46
CA ALA A 632 -6.79 -5.56 18.07
C ALA A 632 -7.25 -6.90 18.66
N LYS A 633 -7.14 -7.99 17.87
CA LYS A 633 -7.48 -9.35 18.30
C LYS A 633 -6.58 -9.85 19.43
N GLU A 634 -5.26 -9.65 19.30
CA GLU A 634 -4.23 -10.11 20.24
C GLU A 634 -4.41 -9.49 21.64
N LEU A 635 -4.78 -8.21 21.71
CA LEU A 635 -4.99 -7.49 22.96
C LEU A 635 -6.45 -7.52 23.45
N GLU A 636 -7.37 -8.06 22.66
CA GLU A 636 -8.82 -7.99 22.87
C GLU A 636 -9.33 -6.56 23.11
N VAL A 637 -8.81 -5.59 22.37
CA VAL A 637 -9.23 -4.17 22.45
C VAL A 637 -9.67 -3.62 21.09
N PRO A 638 -10.61 -2.66 21.05
CA PRO A 638 -10.81 -1.82 19.87
C PRO A 638 -9.56 -0.99 19.56
N VAL A 639 -9.17 -1.00 18.29
CA VAL A 639 -8.09 -0.19 17.72
C VAL A 639 -8.68 0.78 16.69
N ILE A 640 -8.62 2.08 16.98
CA ILE A 640 -9.04 3.16 16.09
C ILE A 640 -7.85 3.62 15.25
N ALA A 641 -7.94 3.50 13.94
CA ALA A 641 -7.00 4.07 12.98
C ALA A 641 -7.63 5.29 12.29
N MET A 642 -7.06 6.47 12.49
CA MET A 642 -7.41 7.66 11.72
C MET A 642 -6.85 7.54 10.30
N SER A 643 -7.63 7.89 9.29
CA SER A 643 -7.21 7.87 7.88
C SER A 643 -7.72 9.11 7.14
N GLN A 644 -6.92 9.61 6.20
CA GLN A 644 -7.37 10.66 5.29
C GLN A 644 -8.19 10.10 4.12
N LEU A 645 -9.13 10.88 3.61
CA LEU A 645 -9.94 10.57 2.43
C LEU A 645 -9.39 11.26 1.17
N ASN A 646 -9.42 10.52 0.06
CA ASN A 646 -9.11 11.01 -1.28
C ASN A 646 -10.25 11.88 -1.84
N ARG A 647 -9.88 12.81 -2.72
CA ARG A 647 -10.77 13.87 -3.24
C ARG A 647 -11.82 13.41 -4.27
N GLY A 648 -12.00 12.10 -4.44
CA GLY A 648 -12.97 11.53 -5.39
C GLY A 648 -14.42 11.98 -5.12
N SER A 649 -14.79 12.16 -3.84
CA SER A 649 -16.10 12.69 -3.46
C SER A 649 -16.35 14.11 -3.96
N GLU A 650 -15.32 14.96 -4.07
CA GLU A 650 -15.47 16.39 -4.42
C GLU A 650 -15.99 16.60 -5.84
N GLN A 651 -15.74 15.63 -6.73
CA GLN A 651 -16.16 15.65 -8.13
C GLN A 651 -17.58 15.09 -8.35
N ARG A 652 -18.19 14.49 -7.32
CA ARG A 652 -19.58 14.00 -7.37
C ARG A 652 -20.57 15.11 -6.99
N GLN A 653 -21.81 15.01 -7.48
CA GLN A 653 -22.88 15.94 -7.11
C GLN A 653 -23.26 15.86 -5.63
N ASP A 654 -23.22 14.67 -5.03
CA ASP A 654 -23.65 14.44 -3.65
C ASP A 654 -22.58 14.82 -2.60
N LYS A 655 -21.30 14.85 -3.00
CA LYS A 655 -20.13 15.23 -2.19
C LYS A 655 -19.94 14.45 -0.88
N LYS A 656 -20.75 13.42 -0.64
CA LYS A 656 -20.67 12.52 0.51
C LYS A 656 -19.53 11.53 0.31
N PRO A 657 -18.61 11.36 1.28
CA PRO A 657 -17.63 10.28 1.28
C PRO A 657 -18.27 8.90 1.09
N MET A 658 -17.60 8.06 0.32
CA MET A 658 -17.92 6.65 0.10
C MET A 658 -16.69 5.79 0.40
N LEU A 659 -16.89 4.48 0.59
CA LEU A 659 -15.80 3.49 0.75
C LEU A 659 -14.77 3.53 -0.40
N SER A 660 -15.14 4.04 -1.59
CA SER A 660 -14.22 4.31 -2.71
C SER A 660 -13.19 5.40 -2.43
N ASP A 661 -13.48 6.31 -1.50
CA ASP A 661 -12.69 7.52 -1.26
C ASP A 661 -11.66 7.31 -0.13
N LEU A 662 -11.75 6.20 0.61
CA LEU A 662 -10.65 5.70 1.46
C LEU A 662 -9.45 5.16 0.67
N ARG A 663 -9.55 5.13 -0.67
CA ARG A 663 -8.67 4.31 -1.53
C ARG A 663 -7.78 5.15 -2.41
N GLU A 664 -6.48 4.95 -2.24
CA GLU A 664 -5.53 5.04 -3.34
C GLU A 664 -5.54 3.77 -4.23
N SER A 665 -6.23 2.71 -3.80
CA SER A 665 -6.39 1.45 -4.56
C SER A 665 -7.19 1.65 -5.86
N GLY A 666 -6.71 1.05 -6.96
CA GLY A 666 -7.37 1.13 -8.26
C GLY A 666 -8.40 0.03 -8.53
N CYS A 667 -9.20 0.25 -9.57
CA CYS A 667 -10.43 -0.47 -9.86
C CYS A 667 -10.39 -1.12 -11.25
N LEU A 668 -11.24 -2.13 -11.46
CA LEU A 668 -11.29 -2.98 -12.66
C LEU A 668 -12.59 -2.77 -13.45
N THR A 669 -12.61 -2.99 -14.75
CA THR A 669 -13.85 -2.85 -15.55
C THR A 669 -14.80 -4.05 -15.38
N ALA A 670 -16.09 -3.83 -15.67
CA ALA A 670 -17.15 -4.84 -15.55
C ALA A 670 -16.83 -6.19 -16.22
N ASP A 671 -16.18 -6.16 -17.39
CA ASP A 671 -15.78 -7.32 -18.20
C ASP A 671 -14.56 -8.07 -17.67
N THR A 672 -13.99 -7.66 -16.52
CA THR A 672 -12.89 -8.38 -15.88
C THR A 672 -13.39 -9.72 -15.34
N ARG A 673 -12.81 -10.81 -15.83
CA ARG A 673 -13.20 -12.21 -15.65
C ARG A 673 -12.43 -12.84 -14.50
N VAL A 674 -13.07 -13.01 -13.35
CA VAL A 674 -12.48 -13.64 -12.15
C VAL A 674 -12.50 -15.15 -12.27
N LEU A 675 -11.37 -15.81 -12.01
CA LEU A 675 -11.23 -17.26 -12.11
C LEU A 675 -11.79 -17.95 -10.85
N ARG A 676 -12.84 -18.75 -11.03
CA ARG A 676 -13.51 -19.46 -9.95
C ARG A 676 -12.80 -20.75 -9.55
N ALA A 677 -12.68 -20.98 -8.24
CA ALA A 677 -12.09 -22.19 -7.69
C ALA A 677 -13.07 -23.37 -7.67
N ASP A 678 -14.39 -23.12 -7.62
CA ASP A 678 -15.39 -24.18 -7.51
C ASP A 678 -15.78 -24.81 -8.85
N THR A 679 -15.92 -24.02 -9.92
CA THR A 679 -16.25 -24.53 -11.28
C THR A 679 -15.05 -24.55 -12.23
N GLY A 680 -14.01 -23.76 -11.97
CA GLY A 680 -12.86 -23.59 -12.87
C GLY A 680 -13.14 -22.69 -14.08
N ALA A 681 -14.37 -22.21 -14.23
CA ALA A 681 -14.76 -21.22 -15.21
C ALA A 681 -14.40 -19.81 -14.72
N GLU A 682 -14.82 -18.80 -15.48
CA GLU A 682 -14.63 -17.39 -15.15
C GLU A 682 -16.00 -16.73 -15.06
N THR A 683 -16.14 -15.75 -14.17
CA THR A 683 -17.34 -14.92 -14.05
C THR A 683 -16.91 -13.46 -14.01
N THR A 684 -17.63 -12.59 -14.71
CA THR A 684 -17.26 -11.18 -14.82
C THR A 684 -17.58 -10.40 -13.54
N MET A 685 -16.86 -9.31 -13.29
CA MET A 685 -17.17 -8.39 -12.18
C MET A 685 -18.60 -7.83 -12.29
N GLY A 686 -19.07 -7.58 -13.51
CA GLY A 686 -20.45 -7.16 -13.78
C GLY A 686 -21.48 -8.19 -13.30
N GLU A 687 -21.35 -9.46 -13.73
CA GLU A 687 -22.27 -10.54 -13.31
C GLU A 687 -22.23 -10.79 -11.80
N LEU A 688 -21.04 -10.75 -11.18
CA LEU A 688 -20.89 -10.89 -9.73
C LEU A 688 -21.59 -9.75 -8.97
N PHE A 689 -21.52 -8.53 -9.48
CA PHE A 689 -22.21 -7.36 -8.92
C PHE A 689 -23.73 -7.43 -9.13
N GLU A 690 -24.19 -7.68 -10.35
CA GLU A 690 -25.62 -7.74 -10.70
C GLU A 690 -26.37 -8.83 -9.93
N HIS A 691 -25.72 -9.97 -9.69
CA HIS A 691 -26.29 -11.06 -8.88
C HIS A 691 -26.14 -10.85 -7.36
N GLY A 692 -25.45 -9.79 -6.91
CA GLY A 692 -25.14 -9.59 -5.48
C GLY A 692 -24.36 -10.78 -4.89
N ALA A 693 -23.47 -11.39 -5.67
CA ALA A 693 -22.87 -12.66 -5.34
C ALA A 693 -21.91 -12.54 -4.14
N THR A 694 -22.13 -13.37 -3.13
CA THR A 694 -21.30 -13.46 -1.92
C THR A 694 -20.78 -14.88 -1.73
N ASP A 695 -19.67 -15.03 -1.00
CA ASP A 695 -18.96 -16.28 -0.72
C ASP A 695 -18.56 -17.10 -1.97
N VAL A 696 -18.18 -16.44 -3.06
CA VAL A 696 -17.78 -17.08 -4.32
C VAL A 696 -16.34 -17.61 -4.21
N PRO A 697 -16.08 -18.92 -4.35
CA PRO A 697 -14.72 -19.46 -4.28
C PRO A 697 -13.88 -19.01 -5.49
N VAL A 698 -12.73 -18.41 -5.25
CA VAL A 698 -11.80 -17.88 -6.26
C VAL A 698 -10.38 -18.35 -6.02
N TRP A 699 -9.59 -18.41 -7.09
CA TRP A 699 -8.14 -18.65 -6.97
C TRP A 699 -7.39 -17.36 -6.65
N ALA A 700 -6.60 -17.42 -5.59
CA ALA A 700 -5.66 -16.39 -5.17
C ALA A 700 -4.24 -16.99 -5.03
N LEU A 701 -3.27 -16.15 -4.70
CA LEU A 701 -1.89 -16.53 -4.40
C LEU A 701 -1.59 -16.28 -2.92
N ASP A 702 -0.88 -17.21 -2.29
CA ASP A 702 -0.31 -17.03 -0.95
C ASP A 702 1.02 -16.26 -0.99
N ASP A 703 1.60 -16.00 0.19
CA ASP A 703 2.88 -15.30 0.34
C ASP A 703 4.07 -16.09 -0.28
N SER A 704 3.88 -17.37 -0.63
CA SER A 704 4.84 -18.19 -1.39
C SER A 704 4.61 -18.19 -2.90
N LEU A 705 3.71 -17.33 -3.39
CA LEU A 705 3.31 -17.20 -4.79
C LEU A 705 2.75 -18.50 -5.38
N ARG A 706 2.07 -19.30 -4.55
CA ARG A 706 1.38 -20.54 -4.94
C ARG A 706 -0.13 -20.40 -4.81
N TYR A 707 -0.85 -21.21 -5.56
CA TYR A 707 -2.32 -21.19 -5.57
C TYR A 707 -2.92 -21.53 -4.21
N VAL A 708 -3.80 -20.65 -3.76
CA VAL A 708 -4.61 -20.86 -2.56
C VAL A 708 -6.07 -20.50 -2.83
N ARG A 709 -6.98 -21.33 -2.32
CA ARG A 709 -8.42 -21.09 -2.38
C ARG A 709 -8.79 -19.99 -1.39
N ARG A 710 -9.55 -19.00 -1.85
CA ARG A 710 -10.15 -17.92 -1.04
C ARG A 710 -11.59 -17.68 -1.49
N HIS A 711 -12.31 -16.88 -0.71
CA HIS A 711 -13.71 -16.55 -0.99
C HIS A 711 -13.85 -15.06 -1.27
N LEU A 712 -14.37 -14.76 -2.45
CA LEU A 712 -14.78 -13.42 -2.84
C LEU A 712 -16.15 -13.15 -2.18
N THR A 713 -16.23 -12.15 -1.30
CA THR A 713 -17.48 -11.89 -0.55
C THR A 713 -18.35 -10.82 -1.16
N HIS A 714 -17.79 -9.83 -1.85
CA HIS A 714 -18.55 -8.72 -2.42
C HIS A 714 -17.84 -8.19 -3.66
N VAL A 715 -18.60 -7.88 -4.70
CA VAL A 715 -18.20 -6.93 -5.77
C VAL A 715 -19.09 -5.70 -5.63
N PHE A 716 -18.56 -4.51 -5.90
CA PHE A 716 -19.35 -3.28 -5.88
C PHE A 716 -18.81 -2.27 -6.91
N SER A 717 -19.71 -1.46 -7.49
CA SER A 717 -19.33 -0.35 -8.37
C SER A 717 -18.67 0.78 -7.56
N THR A 718 -17.64 1.40 -8.14
CA THR A 718 -16.93 2.57 -7.60
C THR A 718 -17.10 3.81 -8.49
N GLY A 719 -18.12 3.79 -9.37
CA GLY A 719 -18.44 4.86 -10.31
C GLY A 719 -17.64 4.81 -11.62
N ARG A 720 -17.76 5.87 -12.43
CA ARG A 720 -17.05 5.98 -13.71
C ARG A 720 -15.67 6.61 -13.55
N LYS A 721 -14.62 5.95 -14.04
CA LYS A 721 -13.23 6.43 -13.97
C LYS A 721 -12.50 6.19 -15.30
N PRO A 722 -11.48 6.99 -15.66
CA PRO A 722 -10.62 6.70 -16.81
C PRO A 722 -9.85 5.40 -16.60
N VAL A 723 -9.84 4.53 -17.62
CA VAL A 723 -9.11 3.25 -17.59
C VAL A 723 -7.98 3.19 -18.59
N LEU A 724 -6.98 2.38 -18.29
CA LEU A 724 -5.89 1.99 -19.19
C LEU A 724 -6.09 0.52 -19.58
N GLN A 725 -5.85 0.19 -20.85
CA GLN A 725 -5.84 -1.18 -21.35
C GLN A 725 -4.41 -1.70 -21.40
N LEU A 726 -4.09 -2.69 -20.56
CA LEU A 726 -2.82 -3.40 -20.58
C LEU A 726 -2.91 -4.62 -21.51
N THR A 727 -1.89 -4.83 -22.35
CA THR A 727 -1.73 -6.03 -23.19
C THR A 727 -0.38 -6.68 -22.95
N THR A 728 -0.34 -8.00 -22.79
CA THR A 728 0.89 -8.77 -22.58
C THR A 728 1.37 -9.55 -23.81
N ALA A 729 2.60 -10.07 -23.77
CA ALA A 729 3.22 -10.80 -24.86
C ALA A 729 2.58 -12.17 -25.15
N SER A 730 1.94 -12.81 -24.15
CA SER A 730 1.05 -13.97 -24.39
C SER A 730 -0.29 -13.60 -25.04
N GLY A 731 -0.65 -12.31 -25.08
CA GLY A 731 -1.88 -11.79 -25.67
C GLY A 731 -3.04 -11.62 -24.69
N LYS A 732 -2.78 -11.72 -23.37
CA LYS A 732 -3.77 -11.41 -22.33
C LYS A 732 -3.97 -9.91 -22.22
N THR A 733 -5.20 -9.51 -21.93
CA THR A 733 -5.63 -8.10 -21.86
C THR A 733 -6.48 -7.86 -20.63
N VAL A 734 -6.31 -6.71 -19.98
CA VAL A 734 -7.16 -6.26 -18.87
C VAL A 734 -7.31 -4.74 -18.92
N ARG A 735 -8.43 -4.22 -18.42
CA ARG A 735 -8.70 -2.78 -18.34
C ARG A 735 -8.89 -2.41 -16.87
N ALA A 736 -8.10 -1.45 -16.41
CA ALA A 736 -8.07 -1.02 -15.00
C ALA A 736 -7.75 0.47 -14.89
N THR A 737 -8.03 1.09 -13.76
CA THR A 737 -7.60 2.48 -13.51
C THR A 737 -6.09 2.56 -13.33
N ALA A 738 -5.49 3.73 -13.58
CA ALA A 738 -4.03 3.91 -13.52
C ALA A 738 -3.40 3.57 -12.15
N ASN A 739 -4.17 3.67 -11.07
CA ASN A 739 -3.74 3.30 -9.72
C ASN A 739 -3.96 1.81 -9.35
N HIS A 740 -4.42 0.95 -10.28
CA HIS A 740 -4.64 -0.47 -9.95
C HIS A 740 -3.30 -1.23 -9.88
N PRO A 741 -2.99 -1.96 -8.79
CA PRO A 741 -1.71 -2.64 -8.64
C PRO A 741 -1.63 -3.94 -9.44
N PHE A 742 -0.49 -4.16 -10.11
CA PHE A 742 -0.11 -5.43 -10.73
C PHE A 742 1.13 -5.99 -10.05
N LEU A 743 1.15 -7.30 -9.81
CA LEU A 743 2.30 -7.96 -9.21
C LEU A 743 3.45 -8.03 -10.23
N THR A 744 4.55 -7.33 -9.94
CA THR A 744 5.84 -7.42 -10.63
C THR A 744 6.83 -8.22 -9.77
N TYR A 745 8.05 -8.45 -10.25
CA TYR A 745 9.06 -9.19 -9.47
C TYR A 745 9.46 -8.48 -8.18
N ASP A 746 9.59 -7.16 -8.24
CA ASP A 746 10.07 -6.34 -7.12
C ASP A 746 8.93 -5.97 -6.12
N GLY A 747 7.67 -6.21 -6.49
CA GLY A 747 6.48 -5.89 -5.69
C GLY A 747 5.24 -5.55 -6.52
N TRP A 748 4.17 -5.14 -5.85
CA TRP A 748 2.95 -4.63 -6.50
C TRP A 748 3.15 -3.19 -6.98
N ARG A 749 2.99 -2.94 -8.29
CA ARG A 749 3.16 -1.61 -8.89
C ARG A 749 1.90 -1.11 -9.62
N PRO A 750 1.51 0.17 -9.47
CA PRO A 750 0.36 0.75 -10.17
C PRO A 750 0.47 0.71 -11.70
N LEU A 751 -0.63 0.45 -12.39
CA LEU A 751 -0.69 0.39 -13.86
C LEU A 751 -0.15 1.64 -14.59
N GLY A 752 -0.29 2.82 -13.99
CA GLY A 752 0.18 4.09 -14.54
C GLY A 752 1.70 4.29 -14.47
N GLU A 753 2.40 3.51 -13.65
CA GLU A 753 3.87 3.50 -13.53
C GLU A 753 4.52 2.45 -14.44
N LEU A 754 3.73 1.47 -14.89
CA LEU A 754 4.19 0.41 -15.78
C LEU A 754 4.42 0.94 -17.21
N VAL A 755 5.44 0.40 -17.86
CA VAL A 755 5.78 0.68 -19.26
C VAL A 755 5.93 -0.63 -20.06
N PRO A 756 5.70 -0.61 -21.38
CA PRO A 756 6.01 -1.74 -22.25
C PRO A 756 7.45 -2.24 -22.04
N GLY A 757 7.60 -3.54 -21.81
CA GLY A 757 8.86 -4.18 -21.43
C GLY A 757 8.97 -4.58 -19.96
N ASN A 758 8.18 -4.00 -19.04
CA ASN A 758 8.05 -4.56 -17.69
C ASN A 758 7.40 -5.95 -17.71
N ARG A 759 7.57 -6.72 -16.64
CA ARG A 759 7.00 -8.07 -16.49
C ARG A 759 6.04 -8.13 -15.31
N ILE A 760 4.90 -8.80 -15.52
CA ILE A 760 3.84 -8.99 -14.52
C ILE A 760 3.53 -10.48 -14.29
N ALA A 761 2.96 -10.79 -13.13
CA ALA A 761 2.62 -12.14 -12.71
C ALA A 761 1.38 -12.68 -13.43
N VAL A 762 1.57 -13.80 -14.13
CA VAL A 762 0.55 -14.55 -14.85
C VAL A 762 0.54 -16.02 -14.37
N PRO A 763 -0.62 -16.64 -14.10
CA PRO A 763 -0.80 -18.09 -14.03
C PRO A 763 0.05 -18.93 -14.99
N ARG A 764 0.95 -19.76 -14.44
CA ARG A 764 1.73 -20.78 -15.20
C ARG A 764 0.93 -22.05 -15.49
N HIS A 765 -0.02 -22.36 -14.61
CA HIS A 765 -0.99 -23.43 -14.74
C HIS A 765 -2.30 -23.02 -14.07
N VAL A 766 -3.36 -23.81 -14.23
CA VAL A 766 -4.62 -23.65 -13.48
C VAL A 766 -4.87 -24.95 -12.69
N PRO A 767 -5.14 -24.90 -11.38
CA PRO A 767 -5.47 -26.09 -10.60
C PRO A 767 -6.78 -26.76 -11.07
N ALA A 768 -7.07 -27.95 -10.54
CA ALA A 768 -8.38 -28.56 -10.76
C ALA A 768 -9.44 -27.89 -9.86
N PRO A 769 -10.67 -27.67 -10.34
CA PRO A 769 -11.72 -27.05 -9.55
C PRO A 769 -12.29 -27.99 -8.48
N ASP A 770 -12.90 -27.42 -7.43
CA ASP A 770 -13.49 -28.18 -6.32
C ASP A 770 -14.57 -29.16 -6.81
N ARG A 771 -15.39 -28.73 -7.79
CA ARG A 771 -16.47 -29.52 -8.38
C ARG A 771 -16.05 -29.98 -9.76
N MET A 772 -15.87 -31.29 -9.91
CA MET A 772 -15.71 -31.91 -11.23
C MET A 772 -17.02 -32.53 -11.68
N THR A 773 -17.45 -32.21 -12.90
CA THR A 773 -18.61 -32.83 -13.56
C THR A 773 -18.11 -33.76 -14.64
N VAL A 774 -18.53 -35.03 -14.62
CA VAL A 774 -18.22 -36.00 -15.66
C VAL A 774 -19.35 -36.01 -16.69
N TRP A 775 -19.01 -35.96 -17.97
CA TRP A 775 -19.97 -36.11 -19.07
C TRP A 775 -19.82 -37.48 -19.73
N GLU A 776 -20.74 -37.84 -20.63
CA GLU A 776 -20.50 -38.95 -21.56
C GLU A 776 -19.53 -38.49 -22.65
N ASP A 777 -18.56 -39.36 -23.01
CA ASP A 777 -17.47 -38.99 -23.93
C ASP A 777 -18.03 -38.57 -25.32
N GLU A 778 -19.17 -39.11 -25.77
CA GLU A 778 -19.89 -38.68 -26.97
C GLU A 778 -20.33 -37.22 -26.92
N MET A 779 -20.82 -36.72 -25.78
CA MET A 779 -21.23 -35.31 -25.64
C MET A 779 -20.02 -34.40 -25.82
N VAL A 780 -18.89 -34.76 -25.20
CA VAL A 780 -17.63 -34.01 -25.29
C VAL A 780 -17.11 -33.96 -26.74
N VAL A 781 -17.12 -35.10 -27.44
CA VAL A 781 -16.72 -35.22 -28.86
C VAL A 781 -17.64 -34.41 -29.77
N LEU A 782 -18.95 -34.49 -29.58
CA LEU A 782 -19.93 -33.77 -30.40
C LEU A 782 -19.80 -32.25 -30.21
N LEU A 783 -19.64 -31.79 -28.96
CA LEU A 783 -19.48 -30.37 -28.66
C LEU A 783 -18.25 -29.79 -29.36
N ALA A 784 -17.10 -30.46 -29.25
CA ALA A 784 -15.84 -30.03 -29.85
C ALA A 784 -15.96 -29.86 -31.38
N HIS A 785 -16.52 -30.86 -32.07
CA HIS A 785 -16.73 -30.79 -33.52
C HIS A 785 -17.77 -29.73 -33.93
N LEU A 786 -18.81 -29.52 -33.14
CA LEU A 786 -19.82 -28.49 -33.43
C LEU A 786 -19.28 -27.07 -33.18
N ILE A 787 -18.45 -26.85 -32.15
CA ILE A 787 -17.80 -25.56 -31.88
C ILE A 787 -16.83 -25.19 -33.03
N GLY A 788 -16.11 -26.15 -33.59
CA GLY A 788 -15.35 -25.95 -34.83
C GLY A 788 -16.24 -25.83 -36.08
N ASP A 789 -16.26 -26.89 -36.90
CA ASP A 789 -16.91 -26.91 -38.23
C ASP A 789 -18.46 -27.04 -38.19
N GLY A 790 -19.09 -27.01 -37.02
CA GLY A 790 -20.54 -27.05 -36.88
C GLY A 790 -21.25 -25.76 -37.28
N SER A 791 -22.42 -25.90 -37.91
CA SER A 791 -23.37 -24.83 -38.19
C SER A 791 -24.71 -25.11 -37.50
N PHE A 792 -25.05 -24.23 -36.56
CA PHE A 792 -26.28 -24.24 -35.76
C PHE A 792 -26.95 -22.85 -35.71
N VAL A 793 -26.77 -22.07 -36.78
CA VAL A 793 -27.35 -20.72 -36.89
C VAL A 793 -28.88 -20.78 -36.90
N ALA A 794 -29.53 -19.80 -36.25
CA ALA A 794 -30.98 -19.75 -36.15
C ALA A 794 -31.67 -19.85 -37.53
N ARG A 795 -32.76 -20.62 -37.59
CA ARG A 795 -33.54 -20.93 -38.82
C ARG A 795 -32.79 -21.73 -39.90
N GLN A 796 -31.63 -22.33 -39.60
CA GLN A 796 -30.97 -23.30 -40.48
C GLN A 796 -30.99 -24.72 -39.88
N PRO A 797 -30.92 -25.78 -40.71
CA PRO A 797 -30.73 -27.15 -40.21
C PRO A 797 -29.37 -27.29 -39.52
N LEU A 798 -29.34 -28.02 -38.40
CA LEU A 798 -28.10 -28.39 -37.73
C LEU A 798 -27.22 -29.22 -38.67
N ARG A 799 -26.01 -28.73 -38.95
CA ARG A 799 -25.06 -29.34 -39.87
C ARG A 799 -23.65 -29.40 -39.28
N TYR A 800 -22.90 -30.40 -39.72
CA TYR A 800 -21.44 -30.46 -39.62
C TYR A 800 -20.87 -30.64 -41.03
N ALA A 801 -19.63 -30.23 -41.29
CA ALA A 801 -18.97 -30.46 -42.56
C ALA A 801 -17.49 -30.78 -42.35
N SER A 802 -16.96 -31.77 -43.08
CA SER A 802 -15.53 -32.06 -43.06
C SER A 802 -15.08 -32.73 -44.35
N VAL A 803 -13.76 -32.73 -44.55
CA VAL A 803 -13.07 -33.52 -45.59
C VAL A 803 -12.46 -34.80 -45.03
N ASP A 804 -12.54 -34.98 -43.71
CA ASP A 804 -11.94 -36.09 -42.97
C ASP A 804 -13.00 -37.13 -42.58
N GLU A 805 -12.85 -38.35 -43.08
CA GLU A 805 -13.76 -39.46 -42.82
C GLU A 805 -13.78 -39.91 -41.34
N GLU A 806 -12.68 -39.73 -40.60
CA GLU A 806 -12.66 -40.06 -39.17
C GLU A 806 -13.48 -39.04 -38.37
N ASN A 807 -13.34 -37.74 -38.66
CA ASN A 807 -14.17 -36.69 -38.07
C ASN A 807 -15.66 -36.92 -38.38
N LEU A 808 -16.00 -37.28 -39.62
CA LEU A 808 -17.38 -37.59 -40.02
C LEU A 808 -17.94 -38.81 -39.26
N ARG A 809 -17.11 -39.84 -39.01
CA ARG A 809 -17.49 -40.99 -38.18
C ARG A 809 -17.65 -40.62 -36.71
N ALA A 810 -16.73 -39.83 -36.14
CA ALA A 810 -16.82 -39.36 -34.75
C ALA A 810 -18.13 -38.60 -34.49
N VAL A 811 -18.47 -37.64 -35.34
CA VAL A 811 -19.74 -36.90 -35.26
C VAL A 811 -20.96 -37.80 -35.49
N THR A 812 -20.88 -38.76 -36.43
CA THR A 812 -21.98 -39.72 -36.66
C THR A 812 -22.24 -40.58 -35.44
N THR A 813 -21.19 -41.15 -34.82
CA THR A 813 -21.31 -41.97 -33.61
C THR A 813 -21.82 -41.15 -32.43
N ALA A 814 -21.26 -39.96 -32.20
CA ALA A 814 -21.63 -39.10 -31.09
C ALA A 814 -23.07 -38.56 -31.21
N ALA A 815 -23.58 -38.33 -32.43
CA ALA A 815 -24.98 -37.93 -32.64
C ALA A 815 -25.99 -39.02 -32.23
N LEU A 816 -25.62 -40.31 -32.29
CA LEU A 816 -26.50 -41.41 -31.86
C LEU A 816 -26.81 -41.39 -30.36
N HIS A 817 -25.92 -40.82 -29.54
CA HIS A 817 -26.17 -40.59 -28.11
C HIS A 817 -27.45 -39.76 -27.89
N PHE A 818 -27.69 -38.76 -28.74
CA PHE A 818 -28.89 -37.91 -28.73
C PHE A 818 -30.08 -38.52 -29.50
N GLY A 819 -29.99 -39.79 -29.90
CA GLY A 819 -30.95 -40.44 -30.81
C GLY A 819 -30.98 -39.85 -32.22
N VAL A 820 -29.99 -39.04 -32.60
CA VAL A 820 -29.95 -38.34 -33.89
C VAL A 820 -29.12 -39.14 -34.89
N VAL A 821 -29.75 -39.58 -35.98
CA VAL A 821 -29.06 -40.23 -37.10
C VAL A 821 -28.53 -39.15 -38.04
N ALA A 822 -27.20 -39.09 -38.20
CA ALA A 822 -26.55 -38.20 -39.14
C ALA A 822 -26.81 -38.64 -40.60
N VAL A 823 -27.29 -37.72 -41.44
CA VAL A 823 -27.51 -37.96 -42.87
C VAL A 823 -26.37 -37.32 -43.66
N ARG A 824 -25.63 -38.12 -44.43
CA ARG A 824 -24.58 -37.63 -45.34
C ARG A 824 -25.19 -36.96 -46.58
N ASP A 825 -24.73 -35.73 -46.84
CA ASP A 825 -24.96 -34.96 -48.06
C ASP A 825 -23.62 -34.79 -48.80
N ASP A 826 -23.46 -35.48 -49.92
CA ASP A 826 -22.30 -35.30 -50.80
C ASP A 826 -22.59 -34.24 -51.87
N HIS A 827 -22.07 -33.04 -51.67
CA HIS A 827 -22.19 -31.94 -52.62
C HIS A 827 -20.91 -31.83 -53.48
N ALA A 828 -20.97 -32.32 -54.72
CA ALA A 828 -19.84 -32.33 -55.65
C ALA A 828 -19.17 -30.95 -55.88
N ALA A 829 -19.91 -29.85 -55.69
CA ALA A 829 -19.38 -28.48 -55.78
C ALA A 829 -18.67 -27.98 -54.50
N ALA A 830 -18.96 -28.56 -53.32
CA ALA A 830 -18.53 -28.04 -52.03
C ALA A 830 -17.12 -28.50 -51.60
N ARG A 831 -16.55 -29.52 -52.26
CA ARG A 831 -15.25 -30.16 -51.92
C ARG A 831 -15.16 -30.72 -50.48
N CYS A 832 -16.29 -30.89 -49.79
CA CYS A 832 -16.41 -31.51 -48.48
C CYS A 832 -17.75 -32.26 -48.37
N THR A 833 -17.82 -33.24 -47.47
CA THR A 833 -19.06 -33.96 -47.14
C THR A 833 -19.72 -33.29 -45.93
N SER A 834 -21.03 -33.08 -45.99
CA SER A 834 -21.79 -32.51 -44.88
C SER A 834 -22.68 -33.56 -44.21
N LEU A 835 -22.79 -33.49 -42.88
CA LEU A 835 -23.75 -34.26 -42.09
C LEU A 835 -24.91 -33.34 -41.71
N ARG A 836 -26.14 -33.69 -42.12
CA ARG A 836 -27.37 -33.13 -41.54
C ARG A 836 -27.75 -33.93 -40.29
N LEU A 837 -27.76 -33.27 -39.15
CA LEU A 837 -28.12 -33.87 -37.86
C LEU A 837 -29.63 -33.68 -37.64
N ARG A 838 -30.43 -34.56 -38.25
CA ARG A 838 -31.90 -34.45 -38.28
C ARG A 838 -32.52 -34.93 -36.96
N ALA A 839 -33.50 -34.20 -36.44
CA ALA A 839 -34.27 -34.66 -35.27
C ALA A 839 -34.93 -36.03 -35.54
N PRO A 840 -34.98 -36.94 -34.55
CA PRO A 840 -35.56 -38.27 -34.72
C PRO A 840 -37.09 -38.27 -34.90
N PHE A 841 -37.74 -37.12 -34.69
CA PHE A 841 -39.18 -36.92 -34.81
C PHE A 841 -39.51 -35.66 -35.63
N PRO A 842 -40.74 -35.54 -36.17
CA PRO A 842 -41.22 -34.29 -36.77
C PRO A 842 -41.18 -33.14 -35.75
N LEU A 843 -40.60 -32.01 -36.17
CA LEU A 843 -40.58 -30.79 -35.37
C LEU A 843 -41.96 -30.11 -35.47
N THR A 844 -42.56 -29.83 -34.31
CA THR A 844 -43.87 -29.18 -34.14
C THR A 844 -43.77 -28.18 -32.99
N HIS A 845 -44.84 -27.42 -32.70
CA HIS A 845 -44.82 -26.47 -31.59
C HIS A 845 -44.42 -27.14 -30.27
N GLY A 846 -43.39 -26.61 -29.59
CA GLY A 846 -42.84 -27.18 -28.36
C GLY A 846 -41.92 -28.41 -28.54
N ARG A 847 -41.64 -28.87 -29.76
CA ARG A 847 -40.69 -29.97 -30.02
C ARG A 847 -39.44 -29.48 -30.75
N ARG A 848 -38.28 -29.62 -30.09
CA ARG A 848 -36.97 -29.21 -30.60
C ARG A 848 -36.10 -30.43 -30.93
N ASN A 849 -35.10 -30.26 -31.81
CA ASN A 849 -34.08 -31.28 -32.04
C ASN A 849 -33.27 -31.49 -30.73
N PRO A 850 -33.04 -32.72 -30.25
CA PRO A 850 -32.34 -32.96 -28.97
C PRO A 850 -30.98 -32.26 -28.85
N ILE A 851 -30.14 -32.31 -29.89
CA ILE A 851 -28.85 -31.62 -29.90
C ILE A 851 -29.04 -30.10 -29.89
N ALA A 852 -30.08 -29.58 -30.56
CA ALA A 852 -30.36 -28.15 -30.57
C ALA A 852 -30.92 -27.63 -29.25
N ALA A 853 -31.62 -28.47 -28.47
CA ALA A 853 -32.10 -28.14 -27.13
C ALA A 853 -30.94 -28.12 -26.14
N TRP A 854 -30.08 -29.13 -26.18
CA TRP A 854 -28.84 -29.15 -25.39
C TRP A 854 -27.90 -27.97 -25.72
N LEU A 855 -27.81 -27.56 -26.99
CA LEU A 855 -27.08 -26.34 -27.36
C LEU A 855 -27.76 -25.04 -26.88
N ASP A 856 -29.06 -25.02 -26.55
CA ASP A 856 -29.68 -23.87 -25.87
C ASP A 856 -29.25 -23.82 -24.40
N GLU A 857 -29.23 -24.97 -23.71
CA GLU A 857 -28.81 -25.09 -22.31
C GLU A 857 -27.36 -24.64 -22.11
N LEU A 858 -26.51 -24.83 -23.13
CA LEU A 858 -25.13 -24.36 -23.17
C LEU A 858 -24.97 -22.91 -23.71
N GLY A 859 -26.06 -22.23 -24.08
CA GLY A 859 -26.03 -20.87 -24.65
C GLY A 859 -25.44 -20.75 -26.05
N LEU A 860 -25.18 -21.87 -26.74
CA LEU A 860 -24.46 -21.92 -28.03
C LEU A 860 -25.38 -21.89 -29.25
N PHE A 861 -26.64 -22.33 -29.14
CA PHE A 861 -27.51 -22.43 -30.31
C PHE A 861 -27.79 -21.06 -30.94
N GLY A 862 -27.72 -20.98 -32.26
CA GLY A 862 -27.96 -19.75 -33.03
C GLY A 862 -26.70 -18.92 -33.30
N LEU A 863 -25.63 -19.09 -32.54
CA LEU A 863 -24.39 -18.31 -32.64
C LEU A 863 -23.61 -18.56 -33.94
N ARG A 864 -22.86 -17.55 -34.37
CA ARG A 864 -21.94 -17.58 -35.51
C ARG A 864 -20.50 -17.83 -35.04
N SER A 865 -19.60 -18.14 -35.97
CA SER A 865 -18.18 -18.49 -35.69
C SER A 865 -17.36 -17.49 -34.86
N HIS A 866 -17.79 -16.24 -34.74
CA HIS A 866 -17.13 -15.19 -33.95
C HIS A 866 -17.77 -14.95 -32.58
N GLU A 867 -18.92 -15.60 -32.33
CA GLU A 867 -19.70 -15.53 -31.09
C GLU A 867 -19.58 -16.84 -30.27
N LYS A 868 -19.02 -17.92 -30.86
CA LYS A 868 -18.81 -19.20 -30.16
C LYS A 868 -17.79 -19.04 -29.02
N PHE A 869 -18.00 -19.78 -27.93
CA PHE A 869 -17.16 -19.88 -26.72
C PHE A 869 -17.14 -21.34 -26.22
N ALA A 870 -16.33 -21.67 -25.22
CA ALA A 870 -16.43 -22.94 -24.50
C ALA A 870 -17.36 -22.79 -23.27
N PRO A 871 -18.45 -23.56 -23.15
CA PRO A 871 -19.43 -23.35 -22.08
C PRO A 871 -18.90 -23.77 -20.70
N GLU A 872 -19.35 -23.10 -19.62
CA GLU A 872 -18.84 -23.26 -18.24
C GLU A 872 -18.58 -24.73 -17.81
N PRO A 873 -19.49 -25.70 -18.02
CA PRO A 873 -19.26 -27.09 -17.61
C PRO A 873 -18.00 -27.74 -18.19
N VAL A 874 -17.48 -27.27 -19.33
CA VAL A 874 -16.24 -27.78 -19.95
C VAL A 874 -15.02 -27.53 -19.06
N PHE A 875 -15.00 -26.44 -18.28
CA PHE A 875 -13.91 -26.14 -17.34
C PHE A 875 -13.95 -27.04 -16.09
N SER A 876 -15.15 -27.49 -15.71
CA SER A 876 -15.38 -28.45 -14.62
C SER A 876 -15.11 -29.90 -15.02
N LEU A 877 -14.80 -30.21 -16.29
CA LEU A 877 -14.50 -31.58 -16.72
C LEU A 877 -13.19 -32.12 -16.10
N PRO A 878 -13.09 -33.44 -15.86
CA PRO A 878 -11.82 -34.08 -15.53
C PRO A 878 -10.77 -33.88 -16.63
N LYS A 879 -9.47 -33.86 -16.26
CA LYS A 879 -8.35 -33.64 -17.19
C LYS A 879 -8.40 -34.57 -18.43
N LYS A 880 -8.86 -35.83 -18.28
CA LYS A 880 -9.08 -36.78 -19.40
C LYS A 880 -10.10 -36.25 -20.42
N GLN A 881 -11.21 -35.68 -19.96
CA GLN A 881 -12.27 -35.19 -20.84
C GLN A 881 -11.95 -33.82 -21.43
N ILE A 882 -11.20 -32.96 -20.71
CA ILE A 882 -10.62 -31.75 -21.32
C ILE A 882 -9.63 -32.14 -22.45
N ALA A 883 -8.80 -33.17 -22.24
CA ALA A 883 -7.92 -33.68 -23.30
C ALA A 883 -8.73 -34.20 -24.50
N LEU A 884 -9.81 -34.96 -24.26
CA LEU A 884 -10.71 -35.43 -25.32
C LEU A 884 -11.34 -34.26 -26.10
N PHE A 885 -11.88 -33.26 -25.39
CA PHE A 885 -12.45 -32.05 -25.97
C PHE A 885 -11.43 -31.33 -26.87
N LEU A 886 -10.25 -31.01 -26.33
CA LEU A 886 -9.20 -30.31 -27.06
C LEU A 886 -8.69 -31.12 -28.26
N ARG A 887 -8.55 -32.45 -28.14
CA ARG A 887 -8.12 -33.35 -29.22
C ARG A 887 -9.07 -33.32 -30.42
N HIS A 888 -10.37 -33.32 -30.17
CA HIS A 888 -11.40 -33.26 -31.22
C HIS A 888 -11.58 -31.84 -31.76
N LEU A 889 -11.46 -30.81 -30.91
CA LEU A 889 -11.51 -29.41 -31.33
C LEU A 889 -10.32 -29.08 -32.24
N TRP A 890 -9.12 -29.60 -31.94
CA TRP A 890 -7.95 -29.42 -32.81
C TRP A 890 -8.07 -30.13 -34.16
N ALA A 891 -9.00 -31.08 -34.33
CA ALA A 891 -9.23 -31.74 -35.61
C ALA A 891 -9.99 -30.84 -36.63
N THR A 892 -10.64 -29.76 -36.16
CA THR A 892 -11.41 -28.82 -37.00
C THR A 892 -10.55 -27.65 -37.51
N ASP A 893 -10.31 -26.63 -36.68
CA ASP A 893 -9.55 -25.41 -37.00
C ASP A 893 -8.10 -25.47 -36.48
N GLY A 894 -7.74 -26.54 -35.77
CA GLY A 894 -6.40 -26.77 -35.23
C GLY A 894 -5.41 -27.32 -36.27
N SER A 895 -4.22 -26.73 -36.31
CA SER A 895 -3.18 -27.05 -37.28
C SER A 895 -1.93 -27.59 -36.59
N VAL A 896 -1.40 -28.69 -37.12
CA VAL A 896 -0.12 -29.26 -36.72
C VAL A 896 0.71 -29.48 -37.98
N THR A 897 1.86 -28.82 -38.05
CA THR A 897 2.73 -28.83 -39.23
C THR A 897 4.17 -29.09 -38.85
N VAL A 898 4.85 -29.97 -39.60
CA VAL A 898 6.31 -30.17 -39.53
C VAL A 898 6.97 -29.18 -40.48
N THR A 899 8.06 -28.54 -40.05
CA THR A 899 8.80 -27.58 -40.88
C THR A 899 9.46 -28.26 -42.09
N LYS A 900 9.64 -27.54 -43.20
CA LYS A 900 10.24 -28.09 -44.45
C LYS A 900 11.65 -28.70 -44.26
N ASN A 901 12.37 -28.30 -43.22
CA ASN A 901 13.69 -28.83 -42.87
C ASN A 901 13.64 -30.08 -41.95
N GLY A 902 12.46 -30.53 -41.53
CA GLY A 902 12.26 -31.71 -40.67
C GLY A 902 12.76 -31.57 -39.23
N ARG A 903 13.17 -30.37 -38.79
CA ARG A 903 13.81 -30.14 -37.47
C ARG A 903 12.88 -29.55 -36.40
N GLY A 904 11.59 -29.42 -36.67
CA GLY A 904 10.60 -28.90 -35.73
C GLY A 904 9.23 -28.76 -36.37
N GLY A 905 8.35 -27.97 -35.74
CA GLY A 905 7.00 -27.77 -36.22
C GLY A 905 6.28 -26.61 -35.56
N ARG A 906 5.05 -26.38 -36.00
CA ARG A 906 4.11 -25.41 -35.43
C ARG A 906 2.80 -26.11 -35.12
N VAL A 907 2.38 -25.99 -33.86
CA VAL A 907 1.04 -26.36 -33.37
C VAL A 907 0.30 -25.05 -33.08
N TYR A 908 -0.82 -24.82 -33.75
CA TYR A 908 -1.64 -23.62 -33.51
C TYR A 908 -3.13 -23.89 -33.73
N TYR A 909 -3.98 -23.10 -33.10
CA TYR A 909 -5.42 -23.05 -33.35
C TYR A 909 -5.80 -21.68 -33.92
N ALA A 910 -6.78 -21.61 -34.82
CA ALA A 910 -7.26 -20.36 -35.42
C ALA A 910 -8.76 -20.19 -35.22
N SER A 911 -9.23 -18.99 -34.90
CA SER A 911 -10.66 -18.68 -34.77
C SER A 911 -10.97 -17.23 -35.10
N THR A 912 -12.24 -16.95 -35.41
CA THR A 912 -12.78 -15.59 -35.45
C THR A 912 -13.36 -15.12 -34.11
N SER A 913 -13.53 -16.03 -33.14
CA SER A 913 -13.90 -15.68 -31.76
C SER A 913 -12.63 -15.45 -30.92
N ARG A 914 -12.55 -14.28 -30.26
CA ARG A 914 -11.49 -13.97 -29.29
C ARG A 914 -11.64 -14.81 -28.03
N GLU A 915 -12.88 -14.97 -27.59
CA GLU A 915 -13.29 -15.64 -26.35
C GLU A 915 -12.97 -17.13 -26.39
N LEU A 916 -13.37 -17.85 -27.45
CA LEU A 916 -13.01 -19.25 -27.64
C LEU A 916 -11.49 -19.48 -27.61
N VAL A 917 -10.71 -18.50 -28.07
CA VAL A 917 -9.24 -18.57 -28.03
C VAL A 917 -8.68 -18.38 -26.61
N ASP A 918 -9.29 -17.52 -25.78
CA ASP A 918 -8.95 -17.43 -24.35
C ASP A 918 -9.38 -18.68 -23.58
N ASP A 919 -10.56 -19.23 -23.90
CA ASP A 919 -11.06 -20.48 -23.33
C ASP A 919 -10.12 -21.66 -23.60
N ILE A 920 -9.69 -21.84 -24.85
CA ILE A 920 -8.71 -22.87 -25.23
C ILE A 920 -7.39 -22.63 -24.51
N SER A 921 -6.91 -21.38 -24.42
CA SER A 921 -5.69 -21.02 -23.68
C SER A 921 -5.77 -21.43 -22.21
N ARG A 922 -6.92 -21.16 -21.57
CA ARG A 922 -7.22 -21.52 -20.18
C ARG A 922 -7.36 -23.03 -19.96
N LEU A 923 -8.01 -23.76 -20.88
CA LEU A 923 -8.07 -25.23 -20.84
C LEU A 923 -6.67 -25.86 -21.01
N LEU A 924 -5.78 -25.27 -21.82
CA LEU A 924 -4.39 -25.71 -21.98
C LEU A 924 -3.54 -25.46 -20.72
N LEU A 925 -3.82 -24.41 -19.94
CA LEU A 925 -3.18 -24.20 -18.63
C LEU A 925 -3.50 -25.30 -17.60
N ARG A 926 -4.58 -26.10 -17.76
CA ARG A 926 -4.83 -27.32 -16.95
C ARG A 926 -3.80 -28.44 -17.20
N PHE A 927 -2.99 -28.31 -18.25
CA PHE A 927 -1.85 -29.18 -18.59
C PHE A 927 -0.51 -28.45 -18.37
N GLY A 928 -0.54 -27.21 -17.87
CA GLY A 928 0.60 -26.31 -17.77
C GLY A 928 1.19 -25.90 -19.13
N ILE A 929 0.39 -25.96 -20.20
CA ILE A 929 0.82 -25.65 -21.58
C ILE A 929 0.63 -24.14 -21.82
N SER A 930 1.74 -23.42 -21.92
CA SER A 930 1.72 -21.99 -22.20
C SER A 930 1.48 -21.70 -23.68
N CYS A 931 0.64 -20.69 -23.95
CA CYS A 931 0.17 -20.35 -25.29
C CYS A 931 0.41 -18.87 -25.60
N ARG A 932 0.61 -18.54 -26.88
CA ARG A 932 0.73 -17.15 -27.36
C ARG A 932 -0.36 -16.82 -28.36
N ILE A 933 -1.17 -15.82 -28.06
CA ILE A 933 -2.28 -15.38 -28.89
C ILE A 933 -1.81 -14.21 -29.77
N ARG A 934 -2.20 -14.23 -31.05
CA ARG A 934 -1.90 -13.16 -32.02
C ARG A 934 -3.16 -12.79 -32.80
N ARG A 935 -3.37 -11.48 -32.97
CA ARG A 935 -4.36 -10.94 -33.92
C ARG A 935 -3.85 -11.13 -35.35
N THR A 936 -4.69 -11.65 -36.24
CA THR A 936 -4.41 -11.79 -37.66
C THR A 936 -5.43 -10.98 -38.46
N GLN A 937 -4.97 -9.90 -39.09
CA GLN A 937 -5.79 -9.06 -39.97
C GLN A 937 -5.63 -9.46 -41.43
N LYS A 938 -6.75 -9.56 -42.13
CA LYS A 938 -6.80 -9.79 -43.58
C LYS A 938 -7.77 -8.77 -44.19
N SER A 939 -7.27 -8.00 -45.17
CA SER A 939 -8.08 -6.93 -45.79
C SER A 939 -9.40 -7.46 -46.34
N GLY A 940 -10.51 -6.78 -46.01
CA GLY A 940 -11.88 -7.18 -46.35
C GLY A 940 -12.49 -8.29 -45.49
N TYR A 941 -11.81 -8.78 -44.45
CA TYR A 941 -12.31 -9.80 -43.51
C TYR A 941 -12.31 -9.27 -42.07
N ARG A 942 -13.10 -9.91 -41.20
CA ARG A 942 -13.05 -9.66 -39.75
C ARG A 942 -11.68 -10.07 -39.18
N ASP A 943 -11.32 -9.49 -38.04
CA ASP A 943 -10.16 -9.93 -37.26
C ASP A 943 -10.25 -11.43 -36.96
N GLY A 944 -9.15 -12.15 -37.24
CA GLY A 944 -8.93 -13.51 -36.77
C GLY A 944 -7.94 -13.51 -35.59
N TRP A 945 -7.93 -14.60 -34.85
CA TRP A 945 -7.03 -14.85 -33.74
C TRP A 945 -6.35 -16.21 -33.91
N THR A 946 -5.04 -16.26 -33.70
CA THR A 946 -4.28 -17.51 -33.70
C THR A 946 -3.62 -17.73 -32.35
N LEU A 947 -3.84 -18.91 -31.77
CA LEU A 947 -3.20 -19.39 -30.55
C LEU A 947 -2.06 -20.33 -30.95
N ASP A 948 -0.83 -19.94 -30.65
CA ASP A 948 0.39 -20.71 -30.91
C ASP A 948 0.87 -21.45 -29.65
N ILE A 949 1.11 -22.77 -29.76
CA ILE A 949 1.84 -23.55 -28.75
C ILE A 949 3.32 -23.58 -29.18
N GLY A 950 4.11 -22.69 -28.57
CA GLY A 950 5.46 -22.36 -29.04
C GLY A 950 6.62 -23.11 -28.35
N GLY A 951 6.49 -23.44 -27.06
CA GLY A 951 7.56 -24.09 -26.31
C GLY A 951 7.78 -25.54 -26.74
N CYS A 952 9.04 -26.01 -26.69
CA CYS A 952 9.36 -27.40 -27.02
C CYS A 952 8.68 -28.39 -26.05
N ASP A 953 8.72 -28.09 -24.75
CA ASP A 953 8.04 -28.89 -23.71
C ASP A 953 6.51 -28.72 -23.75
N ASP A 954 6.02 -27.55 -24.15
CA ASP A 954 4.58 -27.30 -24.34
C ASP A 954 4.02 -28.10 -25.51
N GLN A 955 4.73 -28.11 -26.66
CA GLN A 955 4.42 -28.98 -27.79
C GLN A 955 4.53 -30.46 -27.40
N ARG A 956 5.55 -30.85 -26.62
CA ARG A 956 5.69 -32.23 -26.15
C ARG A 956 4.50 -32.65 -25.27
N ARG A 957 4.09 -31.81 -24.31
CA ARG A 957 2.92 -32.04 -23.45
C ARG A 957 1.63 -32.10 -24.27
N PHE A 958 1.39 -31.13 -25.16
CA PHE A 958 0.22 -31.13 -26.04
C PHE A 958 0.14 -32.42 -26.87
N LEU A 959 1.20 -32.74 -27.60
CA LEU A 959 1.20 -33.87 -28.53
C LEU A 959 1.15 -35.24 -27.82
N ASN A 960 1.60 -35.33 -26.57
CA ASN A 960 1.65 -36.57 -25.79
C ASN A 960 0.43 -36.79 -24.88
N GLU A 961 -0.14 -35.74 -24.29
CA GLU A 961 -1.30 -35.85 -23.38
C GLU A 961 -2.67 -35.56 -24.05
N ILE A 962 -2.69 -34.79 -25.14
CA ILE A 962 -3.92 -34.37 -25.84
C ILE A 962 -3.94 -34.97 -27.26
N GLY A 963 -2.92 -34.68 -28.06
CA GLY A 963 -2.84 -35.10 -29.46
C GLY A 963 -3.90 -34.41 -30.34
N VAL A 964 -4.14 -34.99 -31.53
CA VAL A 964 -5.16 -34.53 -32.48
C VAL A 964 -5.94 -35.74 -33.01
N HIS A 965 -7.23 -35.59 -33.28
CA HIS A 965 -8.05 -36.64 -33.93
C HIS A 965 -8.03 -36.52 -35.47
N GLY A 966 -8.38 -37.60 -36.17
CA GLY A 966 -8.45 -37.65 -37.62
C GLY A 966 -7.10 -37.72 -38.33
N ALA A 967 -7.10 -37.49 -39.64
CA ALA A 967 -5.93 -37.53 -40.51
C ALA A 967 -4.81 -36.57 -40.08
N ARG A 968 -5.14 -35.49 -39.35
CA ARG A 968 -4.15 -34.56 -38.76
C ARG A 968 -3.36 -35.19 -37.60
N GLY A 969 -3.85 -36.27 -36.98
CA GLY A 969 -3.16 -37.04 -35.96
C GLY A 969 -1.81 -37.59 -36.42
N THR A 970 -1.71 -38.06 -37.67
CA THR A 970 -0.44 -38.57 -38.24
C THR A 970 0.67 -37.51 -38.32
N ALA A 971 0.29 -36.24 -38.55
CA ALA A 971 1.22 -35.12 -38.51
C ALA A 971 1.63 -34.75 -37.07
N ALA A 972 0.73 -34.95 -36.10
CA ALA A 972 1.00 -34.76 -34.69
C ALA A 972 1.94 -35.83 -34.11
N GLU A 973 1.73 -37.11 -34.45
CA GLU A 973 2.62 -38.21 -34.09
C GLU A 973 4.03 -38.00 -34.66
N ARG A 974 4.14 -37.68 -35.94
CA ARG A 974 5.42 -37.35 -36.59
C ARG A 974 6.12 -36.15 -35.94
N LEU A 975 5.37 -35.13 -35.52
CA LEU A 975 5.96 -33.99 -34.81
C LEU A 975 6.40 -34.37 -33.39
N LEU A 976 5.67 -35.24 -32.70
CA LEU A 976 6.04 -35.73 -31.37
C LEU A 976 7.37 -36.49 -31.38
N GLU A 977 7.61 -37.34 -32.39
CA GLU A 977 8.91 -38.00 -32.58
C GLU A 977 10.06 -36.99 -32.71
N ILE A 978 9.88 -35.95 -33.53
CA ILE A 978 10.87 -34.88 -33.71
C ILE A 978 11.09 -34.12 -32.39
N VAL A 979 10.02 -33.70 -31.72
CA VAL A 979 10.06 -32.89 -30.48
C VAL A 979 10.59 -33.67 -29.27
N ARG A 980 10.46 -35.01 -29.25
CA ARG A 980 11.13 -35.88 -28.26
C ARG A 980 12.65 -35.87 -28.41
N GLY A 981 13.18 -35.70 -29.63
CA GLY A 981 14.62 -35.60 -29.90
C GLY A 981 15.23 -34.20 -29.73
N LEU A 982 14.43 -33.18 -29.41
CA LEU A 982 14.90 -31.80 -29.24
C LEU A 982 15.11 -31.45 -27.76
N SER A 983 16.28 -30.89 -27.45
CA SER A 983 16.51 -30.20 -26.17
C SER A 983 15.66 -28.93 -26.12
N ALA A 984 14.92 -28.74 -25.03
CA ALA A 984 14.09 -27.56 -24.87
C ALA A 984 14.93 -26.30 -24.65
N ASN A 985 14.43 -25.16 -25.14
CA ASN A 985 15.02 -23.86 -24.85
C ASN A 985 14.56 -23.41 -23.46
N THR A 986 15.48 -23.44 -22.49
CA THR A 986 15.20 -23.04 -21.10
C THR A 986 14.91 -21.55 -20.93
N ASN A 987 15.18 -20.71 -21.94
CA ASN A 987 15.02 -19.25 -21.87
C ASN A 987 13.58 -18.77 -22.19
N VAL A 988 12.57 -19.63 -22.08
CA VAL A 988 11.15 -19.27 -22.27
C VAL A 988 10.50 -18.90 -20.94
N ASP A 989 10.63 -19.77 -19.93
CA ASP A 989 10.13 -19.57 -18.57
C ASP A 989 11.28 -19.06 -17.69
N THR A 990 11.38 -17.73 -17.59
CA THR A 990 12.52 -17.03 -16.98
C THR A 990 12.09 -16.09 -15.87
N VAL A 991 12.83 -16.12 -14.77
CA VAL A 991 12.67 -15.18 -13.65
C VAL A 991 13.33 -13.84 -14.04
N PRO A 992 12.72 -12.67 -13.75
CA PRO A 992 13.27 -11.36 -14.11
C PRO A 992 14.71 -11.14 -13.63
N VAL A 993 15.44 -10.27 -14.34
CA VAL A 993 16.89 -10.09 -14.15
C VAL A 993 17.27 -9.57 -12.76
N GLN A 994 16.35 -8.92 -12.05
CA GLN A 994 16.52 -8.43 -10.69
C GLN A 994 16.88 -9.53 -9.69
N VAL A 995 16.51 -10.80 -9.94
CA VAL A 995 16.93 -11.94 -9.09
C VAL A 995 18.46 -12.06 -8.98
N TRP A 996 19.21 -11.55 -9.97
CA TRP A 996 20.67 -11.51 -9.91
C TRP A 996 21.23 -10.55 -8.85
N GLU A 997 20.46 -9.59 -8.36
CA GLU A 997 20.85 -8.72 -7.24
C GLU A 997 20.84 -9.50 -5.94
N HIS A 998 19.76 -10.25 -5.68
CA HIS A 998 19.67 -11.16 -4.53
C HIS A 998 20.77 -12.23 -4.56
N VAL A 999 20.98 -12.88 -5.72
CA VAL A 999 22.08 -13.86 -5.89
C VAL A 999 23.45 -13.24 -5.58
N ARG A 1000 23.69 -11.97 -5.93
CA ARG A 1000 24.95 -11.29 -5.60
C ARG A 1000 25.07 -10.99 -4.10
N ALA A 1001 24.01 -10.56 -3.45
CA ALA A 1001 23.99 -10.32 -2.00
C ALA A 1001 24.31 -11.62 -1.22
N VAL A 1002 23.66 -12.73 -1.56
CA VAL A 1002 23.92 -14.05 -0.93
C VAL A 1002 25.35 -14.56 -1.22
N LEU A 1003 25.93 -14.23 -2.38
CA LEU A 1003 27.33 -14.55 -2.69
C LEU A 1003 28.32 -13.73 -1.86
N GLU A 1004 28.04 -12.45 -1.62
CA GLU A 1004 28.89 -11.58 -0.77
C GLU A 1004 28.85 -12.05 0.70
N ASP A 1005 27.65 -12.30 1.24
CA ASP A 1005 27.45 -12.82 2.60
C ASP A 1005 28.21 -14.13 2.85
N LYS A 1006 28.15 -15.07 1.89
CA LYS A 1006 28.87 -16.36 1.97
C LYS A 1006 30.34 -16.29 1.57
N GLY A 1007 30.88 -15.10 1.27
CA GLY A 1007 32.26 -14.90 0.82
C GLY A 1007 32.64 -15.66 -0.45
N MET A 1008 31.65 -16.05 -1.27
CA MET A 1008 31.85 -16.97 -2.38
C MET A 1008 32.20 -16.20 -3.66
N SER A 1009 33.45 -16.34 -4.12
CA SER A 1009 33.87 -15.72 -5.40
C SER A 1009 33.02 -16.20 -6.58
N HIS A 1010 32.76 -15.32 -7.56
CA HIS A 1010 32.01 -15.65 -8.78
C HIS A 1010 32.57 -16.87 -9.55
N ARG A 1011 33.87 -17.15 -9.41
CA ARG A 1011 34.52 -18.33 -10.03
C ARG A 1011 34.19 -19.62 -9.28
N ALA A 1012 34.21 -19.59 -7.95
CA ALA A 1012 33.76 -20.71 -7.11
C ALA A 1012 32.27 -20.98 -7.34
N PHE A 1013 31.44 -19.94 -7.36
CA PHE A 1013 30.01 -20.03 -7.68
C PHE A 1013 29.74 -20.69 -9.04
N ALA A 1014 30.39 -20.21 -10.11
CA ALA A 1014 30.20 -20.76 -11.45
C ALA A 1014 30.55 -22.26 -11.49
N THR A 1015 31.64 -22.67 -10.81
CA THR A 1015 32.03 -24.08 -10.65
C THR A 1015 30.98 -24.89 -9.87
N SER A 1016 30.52 -24.40 -8.72
CA SER A 1016 29.53 -25.10 -7.88
C SER A 1016 28.17 -25.29 -8.57
N VAL A 1017 27.73 -24.34 -9.40
CA VAL A 1017 26.48 -24.43 -10.19
C VAL A 1017 26.65 -25.31 -11.46
N GLY A 1018 27.88 -25.76 -11.76
CA GLY A 1018 28.17 -26.56 -12.95
C GLY A 1018 28.10 -25.75 -14.25
N SER A 1019 28.57 -24.50 -14.22
CA SER A 1019 28.51 -23.55 -15.33
C SER A 1019 29.88 -23.03 -15.74
N ALA A 1020 30.08 -22.77 -17.03
CA ALA A 1020 31.31 -22.14 -17.51
C ALA A 1020 31.37 -20.67 -17.06
N PHE A 1021 32.47 -20.26 -16.46
CA PHE A 1021 32.67 -18.87 -16.03
C PHE A 1021 32.73 -17.93 -17.24
N CYS A 1022 31.70 -17.09 -17.42
CA CYS A 1022 31.51 -16.22 -18.59
C CYS A 1022 31.54 -14.71 -18.26
N GLY A 1023 32.24 -14.34 -17.18
CA GLY A 1023 32.40 -12.95 -16.74
C GLY A 1023 31.07 -12.32 -16.35
N SER A 1024 30.81 -11.10 -16.82
CA SER A 1024 29.56 -10.35 -16.51
C SER A 1024 28.35 -10.75 -17.36
N THR A 1025 28.53 -11.63 -18.36
CA THR A 1025 27.47 -11.97 -19.33
C THR A 1025 26.30 -12.71 -18.69
N MET A 1026 26.56 -13.52 -17.65
CA MET A 1026 25.52 -14.27 -16.93
C MET A 1026 24.44 -13.36 -16.35
N TRP A 1027 24.85 -12.24 -15.74
CA TRP A 1027 23.97 -11.31 -15.02
C TRP A 1027 23.08 -10.45 -15.93
N LYS A 1028 23.35 -10.42 -17.25
CA LYS A 1028 22.60 -9.62 -18.23
C LYS A 1028 21.34 -10.31 -18.76
N HIS A 1029 21.14 -11.59 -18.45
CA HIS A 1029 20.06 -12.40 -19.01
C HIS A 1029 19.24 -13.06 -17.90
N ALA A 1030 17.92 -12.98 -18.03
CA ALA A 1030 16.96 -13.58 -17.10
C ALA A 1030 17.22 -15.10 -16.95
N PRO A 1031 17.47 -15.64 -15.74
CA PRO A 1031 17.72 -17.05 -15.56
C PRO A 1031 16.46 -17.88 -15.78
N SER A 1032 16.63 -19.10 -16.30
CA SER A 1032 15.57 -20.11 -16.28
C SER A 1032 15.31 -20.58 -14.84
N ARG A 1033 14.08 -21.00 -14.54
CA ARG A 1033 13.72 -21.58 -13.22
C ARG A 1033 14.61 -22.76 -12.82
N GLU A 1034 14.93 -23.64 -13.78
CA GLU A 1034 15.81 -24.79 -13.56
C GLU A 1034 17.25 -24.37 -13.20
N ARG A 1035 17.75 -23.28 -13.78
CA ARG A 1035 19.04 -22.69 -13.37
C ARG A 1035 18.93 -22.05 -11.98
N LEU A 1036 17.83 -21.35 -11.71
CA LEU A 1036 17.61 -20.70 -10.42
C LEU A 1036 17.50 -21.72 -9.28
N GLY A 1037 16.80 -22.84 -9.47
CA GLY A 1037 16.74 -23.94 -8.50
C GLY A 1037 18.10 -24.57 -8.23
N ARG A 1038 18.96 -24.73 -9.25
CA ARG A 1038 20.36 -25.15 -9.05
C ARG A 1038 21.18 -24.12 -8.27
N ILE A 1039 20.95 -22.84 -8.51
CA ILE A 1039 21.59 -21.75 -7.75
C ILE A 1039 21.10 -21.77 -6.29
N ALA A 1040 19.79 -21.87 -6.05
CA ALA A 1040 19.19 -21.96 -4.73
C ALA A 1040 19.73 -23.15 -3.94
N ALA A 1041 19.83 -24.33 -4.55
CA ALA A 1041 20.39 -25.53 -3.91
C ALA A 1041 21.89 -25.39 -3.56
N VAL A 1042 22.68 -24.71 -4.40
CA VAL A 1042 24.10 -24.42 -4.13
C VAL A 1042 24.27 -23.35 -3.05
N LEU A 1043 23.40 -22.35 -3.04
CA LEU A 1043 23.46 -21.24 -2.08
C LEU A 1043 22.72 -21.53 -0.78
N GLY A 1044 21.86 -22.55 -0.71
CA GLY A 1044 21.03 -22.87 0.46
C GLY A 1044 20.13 -21.71 0.87
N ASP A 1045 19.48 -21.08 -0.12
CA ASP A 1045 18.65 -19.87 0.07
C ASP A 1045 17.18 -20.17 -0.27
N ALA A 1046 16.31 -19.98 0.73
CA ALA A 1046 14.90 -20.34 0.64
C ALA A 1046 14.08 -19.40 -0.26
N GLU A 1047 14.52 -18.15 -0.43
CA GLU A 1047 13.84 -17.16 -1.27
C GLU A 1047 14.12 -17.42 -2.76
N LEU A 1048 15.37 -17.74 -3.11
CA LEU A 1048 15.74 -18.23 -4.45
C LEU A 1048 15.06 -19.56 -4.78
N GLU A 1049 14.88 -20.44 -3.79
CA GLU A 1049 14.14 -21.69 -3.97
C GLU A 1049 12.66 -21.42 -4.26
N MET A 1050 12.00 -20.57 -3.46
CA MET A 1050 10.62 -20.11 -3.68
C MET A 1050 10.45 -19.49 -5.08
N GLN A 1051 11.35 -18.59 -5.48
CA GLN A 1051 11.32 -17.96 -6.80
C GLN A 1051 11.53 -18.96 -7.95
N ALA A 1052 12.23 -20.07 -7.72
CA ALA A 1052 12.36 -21.13 -8.71
C ALA A 1052 11.09 -21.99 -8.85
N VAL A 1053 10.40 -22.31 -7.74
CA VAL A 1053 9.31 -23.31 -7.71
C VAL A 1053 7.88 -22.77 -7.78
N ASN A 1054 7.65 -21.46 -7.64
CA ASN A 1054 6.31 -20.86 -7.60
C ASN A 1054 5.45 -21.04 -8.87
N ASP A 1055 4.14 -20.76 -8.74
CA ASP A 1055 3.10 -21.07 -9.74
C ASP A 1055 2.95 -20.00 -10.84
N LEU A 1056 3.86 -19.03 -10.88
CA LEU A 1056 3.79 -17.86 -11.74
C LEU A 1056 4.61 -18.00 -13.03
N TYR A 1057 4.24 -17.20 -14.01
CA TYR A 1057 4.98 -16.92 -15.23
C TYR A 1057 5.08 -15.40 -15.37
N TRP A 1058 6.29 -14.90 -15.62
CA TRP A 1058 6.57 -13.47 -15.68
C TRP A 1058 6.40 -12.95 -17.11
N ASP A 1059 5.15 -12.67 -17.49
CA ASP A 1059 4.80 -12.23 -18.85
C ASP A 1059 5.15 -10.76 -19.08
N THR A 1060 5.59 -10.42 -20.29
CA THR A 1060 6.08 -9.08 -20.64
C THR A 1060 4.95 -8.20 -21.17
N ILE A 1061 4.81 -6.97 -20.68
CA ILE A 1061 3.85 -5.98 -21.20
C ILE A 1061 4.29 -5.55 -22.60
N THR A 1062 3.37 -5.57 -23.57
CA THR A 1062 3.62 -5.13 -24.96
C THR A 1062 3.00 -3.79 -25.30
N SER A 1063 1.85 -3.45 -24.72
CA SER A 1063 1.25 -2.11 -24.83
C SER A 1063 0.43 -1.76 -23.59
N ILE A 1064 0.35 -0.46 -23.32
CA ILE A 1064 -0.59 0.17 -22.39
C ILE A 1064 -1.24 1.32 -23.16
N GLU A 1065 -2.55 1.28 -23.31
CA GLU A 1065 -3.31 2.20 -24.17
C GLU A 1065 -4.36 2.94 -23.32
N GLN A 1066 -4.57 4.24 -23.56
CA GLN A 1066 -5.60 5.00 -22.85
C GLN A 1066 -7.00 4.62 -23.35
N GLY A 1067 -7.88 4.25 -22.42
CA GLY A 1067 -9.30 3.96 -22.66
C GLY A 1067 -10.21 5.15 -22.35
N ALA A 1068 -11.51 4.94 -22.53
CA ALA A 1068 -12.53 5.92 -22.14
C ALA A 1068 -12.78 5.90 -20.63
N ALA A 1069 -13.54 6.87 -20.11
CA ALA A 1069 -14.07 6.79 -18.74
C ALA A 1069 -15.25 5.81 -18.70
N GLU A 1070 -15.06 4.66 -18.06
CA GLU A 1070 -16.02 3.56 -17.97
C GLU A 1070 -16.37 3.27 -16.50
N GLU A 1071 -17.46 2.54 -16.27
CA GLU A 1071 -17.83 2.12 -14.91
C GLU A 1071 -16.87 1.03 -14.41
N VAL A 1072 -16.33 1.25 -13.21
CA VAL A 1072 -15.30 0.39 -12.63
C VAL A 1072 -15.67 -0.10 -11.24
N TYR A 1073 -15.30 -1.34 -10.99
CA TYR A 1073 -15.68 -2.20 -9.90
C TYR A 1073 -14.46 -2.56 -9.06
N ASP A 1074 -14.70 -3.01 -7.85
CA ASP A 1074 -13.68 -3.59 -6.99
C ASP A 1074 -14.28 -4.79 -6.25
N ALA A 1075 -13.42 -5.73 -5.84
CA ALA A 1075 -13.81 -7.04 -5.37
C ALA A 1075 -13.08 -7.42 -4.07
N THR A 1076 -13.87 -7.81 -3.08
CA THR A 1076 -13.39 -8.23 -1.76
C THR A 1076 -13.09 -9.71 -1.75
N VAL A 1077 -11.85 -10.09 -1.43
CA VAL A 1077 -11.44 -11.46 -1.11
C VAL A 1077 -11.09 -11.59 0.37
N LEU A 1078 -11.65 -12.58 1.06
CA LEU A 1078 -11.30 -12.90 2.46
C LEU A 1078 -9.94 -13.57 2.54
N GLY A 1079 -9.14 -13.22 3.55
CA GLY A 1079 -7.88 -13.93 3.88
C GLY A 1079 -6.79 -13.84 2.79
N GLY A 1080 -6.90 -12.89 1.86
CA GLY A 1080 -5.93 -12.66 0.79
C GLY A 1080 -6.12 -11.27 0.17
N HIS A 1081 -5.00 -10.64 -0.19
CA HIS A 1081 -4.97 -9.31 -0.80
C HIS A 1081 -4.96 -9.36 -2.35
N ASN A 1082 -5.22 -10.52 -2.96
CA ASN A 1082 -5.17 -10.71 -4.40
C ASN A 1082 -6.14 -11.79 -4.89
N PHE A 1083 -6.37 -11.84 -6.21
CA PHE A 1083 -7.08 -12.91 -6.92
C PHE A 1083 -6.59 -13.01 -8.38
N VAL A 1084 -6.93 -14.12 -9.05
CA VAL A 1084 -6.65 -14.31 -10.48
C VAL A 1084 -7.85 -13.87 -11.33
N ALA A 1085 -7.62 -12.93 -12.25
CA ALA A 1085 -8.61 -12.52 -13.25
C ALA A 1085 -7.97 -12.16 -14.59
N ASN A 1086 -8.68 -12.39 -15.71
CA ASN A 1086 -8.16 -12.34 -17.09
C ASN A 1086 -6.87 -13.17 -17.30
N GLY A 1087 -6.63 -14.15 -16.43
CA GLY A 1087 -5.37 -14.88 -16.32
C GLY A 1087 -4.16 -14.00 -15.93
N MET A 1088 -4.33 -13.06 -15.01
CA MET A 1088 -3.29 -12.26 -14.35
C MET A 1088 -3.54 -12.25 -12.83
N ALA A 1089 -2.52 -12.01 -12.02
CA ALA A 1089 -2.69 -11.79 -10.57
C ALA A 1089 -2.95 -10.29 -10.28
N LEU A 1090 -4.11 -9.99 -9.69
CA LEU A 1090 -4.61 -8.62 -9.44
C LEU A 1090 -4.86 -8.39 -7.93
N HIS A 1091 -4.75 -7.14 -7.48
CA HIS A 1091 -4.82 -6.77 -6.06
C HIS A 1091 -6.25 -6.43 -5.58
N ASN A 1092 -6.51 -6.61 -4.29
CA ASN A 1092 -7.74 -6.29 -3.55
C ASN A 1092 -7.60 -4.93 -2.83
N SER A 1093 -8.68 -4.29 -2.39
CA SER A 1093 -8.60 -3.00 -1.68
C SER A 1093 -8.22 -3.11 -0.19
N ILE A 1094 -7.58 -2.06 0.33
CA ILE A 1094 -7.12 -1.87 1.74
C ILE A 1094 -8.24 -2.04 2.79
N GLU A 1095 -9.50 -1.89 2.39
CA GLU A 1095 -10.70 -1.83 3.21
C GLU A 1095 -11.00 -3.10 4.06
N GLN A 1096 -10.34 -4.23 3.82
CA GLN A 1096 -10.83 -5.53 4.30
C GLN A 1096 -10.64 -5.82 5.78
N ASP A 1097 -9.55 -5.36 6.37
CA ASP A 1097 -9.19 -5.73 7.73
C ASP A 1097 -10.02 -4.97 8.80
N ALA A 1098 -10.61 -3.84 8.41
CA ALA A 1098 -11.51 -3.06 9.25
C ALA A 1098 -12.87 -3.77 9.45
N ASP A 1099 -13.30 -3.91 10.71
CA ASP A 1099 -14.65 -4.38 11.05
C ASP A 1099 -15.67 -3.23 10.97
N MET A 1100 -15.24 -2.01 11.23
CA MET A 1100 -16.05 -0.81 11.16
C MET A 1100 -15.31 0.31 10.42
N VAL A 1101 -16.04 1.02 9.56
CA VAL A 1101 -15.54 2.22 8.87
C VAL A 1101 -16.53 3.36 9.08
N MET A 1102 -16.07 4.42 9.73
CA MET A 1102 -16.80 5.67 9.93
C MET A 1102 -16.23 6.74 9.00
N MET A 1103 -17.10 7.49 8.34
CA MET A 1103 -16.72 8.63 7.50
C MET A 1103 -17.38 9.90 7.99
N ILE A 1104 -16.60 10.97 8.16
CA ILE A 1104 -17.17 12.28 8.52
C ILE A 1104 -17.58 13.01 7.25
N HIS A 1105 -18.86 13.30 7.12
CA HIS A 1105 -19.37 14.31 6.21
C HIS A 1105 -19.81 15.56 6.98
N ARG A 1106 -19.71 16.72 6.34
CA ARG A 1106 -20.20 18.00 6.86
C ARG A 1106 -20.71 18.78 5.68
N GLU A 1107 -22.00 19.09 5.65
CA GLU A 1107 -22.65 19.70 4.49
C GLU A 1107 -22.20 21.16 4.30
N ASP A 1108 -22.02 21.88 5.42
CA ASP A 1108 -21.51 23.25 5.52
C ASP A 1108 -20.06 23.44 4.98
N MET A 1109 -19.34 22.34 4.72
CA MET A 1109 -18.05 22.34 4.02
C MET A 1109 -18.17 22.57 2.51
N TYR A 1110 -19.33 22.28 1.93
CA TYR A 1110 -19.52 22.19 0.49
C TYR A 1110 -20.59 23.14 -0.04
N GLU A 1111 -21.56 23.51 0.80
CA GLU A 1111 -22.68 24.40 0.47
C GLU A 1111 -22.76 25.55 1.46
N LYS A 1112 -22.43 26.77 0.99
CA LYS A 1112 -22.27 27.97 1.83
C LYS A 1112 -23.55 28.46 2.51
N GLU A 1113 -24.70 28.03 2.02
CA GLU A 1113 -26.03 28.38 2.55
C GLU A 1113 -26.77 27.15 3.12
N SER A 1114 -26.05 26.04 3.37
CA SER A 1114 -26.69 24.85 3.97
C SER A 1114 -27.35 25.22 5.30
N PRO A 1115 -28.62 24.84 5.52
CA PRO A 1115 -29.32 25.11 6.78
C PRO A 1115 -28.74 24.32 7.97
N ARG A 1116 -27.79 23.41 7.72
CA ARG A 1116 -27.17 22.49 8.68
C ARG A 1116 -25.78 22.96 9.15
N ALA A 1117 -25.57 24.27 9.19
CA ALA A 1117 -24.30 24.86 9.59
C ALA A 1117 -23.92 24.48 11.04
N GLY A 1118 -22.74 23.88 11.23
CA GLY A 1118 -22.33 23.34 12.53
C GLY A 1118 -22.79 21.90 12.82
N GLU A 1119 -23.50 21.24 11.91
CA GLU A 1119 -23.75 19.79 11.96
C GLU A 1119 -22.64 19.00 11.25
N ALA A 1120 -22.44 17.75 11.67
CA ALA A 1120 -21.63 16.76 10.99
C ALA A 1120 -22.37 15.42 10.97
N ASP A 1121 -22.32 14.70 9.85
CA ASP A 1121 -22.83 13.35 9.71
C ASP A 1121 -21.67 12.37 9.87
N ILE A 1122 -21.69 11.56 10.94
CA ILE A 1122 -20.82 10.40 11.10
C ILE A 1122 -21.51 9.23 10.39
N MET A 1123 -21.03 8.91 9.20
CA MET A 1123 -21.57 7.87 8.35
C MET A 1123 -20.85 6.55 8.65
N LEU A 1124 -21.52 5.62 9.34
CA LEU A 1124 -21.01 4.26 9.54
C LEU A 1124 -21.24 3.48 8.23
N VAL A 1125 -20.31 3.62 7.28
CA VAL A 1125 -20.42 3.07 5.92
C VAL A 1125 -20.07 1.58 5.83
N LYS A 1126 -19.40 1.02 6.84
CA LYS A 1126 -19.15 -0.43 6.98
C LYS A 1126 -19.28 -0.82 8.45
N HIS A 1127 -19.99 -1.91 8.70
CA HIS A 1127 -20.10 -2.53 10.02
C HIS A 1127 -20.25 -4.04 9.83
N ARG A 1128 -19.25 -4.83 10.23
CA ARG A 1128 -19.18 -6.28 9.97
C ARG A 1128 -20.19 -7.09 10.78
N ASN A 1129 -20.57 -6.60 11.96
CA ASN A 1129 -21.38 -7.33 12.96
C ASN A 1129 -22.72 -6.62 13.28
N GLY A 1130 -23.15 -5.63 12.49
CA GLY A 1130 -24.35 -4.86 12.76
C GLY A 1130 -24.74 -3.90 11.64
N PRO A 1131 -25.79 -3.07 11.84
CA PRO A 1131 -26.30 -2.18 10.81
C PRO A 1131 -25.36 -1.00 10.53
N THR A 1132 -25.42 -0.50 9.30
CA THR A 1132 -24.83 0.77 8.85
C THR A 1132 -25.88 1.88 8.93
N ALA A 1133 -25.50 3.06 9.41
CA ALA A 1133 -26.37 4.23 9.48
C ALA A 1133 -25.56 5.54 9.52
N ASN A 1134 -26.24 6.66 9.31
CA ASN A 1134 -25.67 8.00 9.46
C ASN A 1134 -26.16 8.59 10.79
N VAL A 1135 -25.22 9.03 11.62
CA VAL A 1135 -25.49 9.68 12.92
C VAL A 1135 -25.13 11.17 12.79
N THR A 1136 -26.12 12.05 12.88
CA THR A 1136 -25.93 13.50 12.85
C THR A 1136 -25.57 14.02 14.24
N VAL A 1137 -24.49 14.78 14.34
CA VAL A 1137 -23.95 15.35 15.58
C VAL A 1137 -23.63 16.83 15.40
N ALA A 1138 -23.64 17.60 16.48
CA ALA A 1138 -23.21 18.99 16.45
C ALA A 1138 -21.67 19.08 16.58
N PHE A 1139 -21.02 19.72 15.60
CA PHE A 1139 -19.59 19.96 15.61
C PHE A 1139 -19.25 21.33 16.20
N GLN A 1140 -18.75 21.34 17.43
CA GLN A 1140 -18.33 22.54 18.15
C GLN A 1140 -16.82 22.76 17.99
N GLY A 1141 -16.39 23.11 16.77
CA GLY A 1141 -14.97 23.26 16.43
C GLY A 1141 -14.18 24.24 17.33
N HIS A 1142 -14.84 25.26 17.89
CA HIS A 1142 -14.24 26.20 18.85
C HIS A 1142 -13.88 25.58 20.22
N TYR A 1143 -14.47 24.42 20.56
CA TYR A 1143 -14.08 23.55 21.68
C TYR A 1143 -13.34 22.28 21.20
N SER A 1144 -13.03 22.17 19.90
CA SER A 1144 -12.47 20.96 19.26
C SER A 1144 -13.23 19.67 19.60
N ARG A 1145 -14.57 19.70 19.56
CA ARG A 1145 -15.39 18.53 19.90
C ARG A 1145 -16.64 18.32 19.06
N PHE A 1146 -17.14 17.09 19.08
CA PHE A 1146 -18.45 16.65 18.62
C PHE A 1146 -19.35 16.37 19.84
N VAL A 1147 -20.64 16.65 19.72
CA VAL A 1147 -21.65 16.36 20.76
C VAL A 1147 -22.95 15.90 20.11
N ASP A 1148 -23.76 15.12 20.84
CA ASP A 1148 -25.11 14.76 20.41
C ASP A 1148 -25.94 16.01 20.06
N MET A 1149 -26.82 15.88 19.08
CA MET A 1149 -27.82 16.91 18.79
C MET A 1149 -28.73 17.10 20.01
N ALA A 1150 -29.11 18.34 20.29
CA ALA A 1150 -30.05 18.61 21.38
C ALA A 1150 -31.45 18.11 20.99
N ASN A 1151 -31.99 17.16 21.77
CA ASN A 1151 -33.41 16.78 21.75
C ASN A 1151 -34.32 17.96 22.16
#